data_AF-A0A522QDG5-F1
#
_entry.id   AF-A0A522QDG5-F1
#
_cell.length_a   1.000
_cell.length_b   1.000
_cell.length_c   1.000
_cell.angle_alpha   90.00
_cell.angle_beta   90.00
_cell.angle_gamma   90.00
#
_symmetry.space_group_name_H-M   'P 1'
#
loop_
_entity.id
_entity.type
_entity.pdbx_description
1 polymer ?
#
loop_
_entity_poly.entity_id
_entity_poly.type
_entity_poly.pdbx_seq_one_letter_code
_entity_poly.pdbx_strand_id
1 'polypeptide(L)'
;MARARAKGAGGAQERAPTSVPGRDASHPPRRGRGAPRSERTFDERDLHRPSTESETYSPSSTGSSTGTCANVASSVAIADTVLTEIQARLPLVEVVSSYVQLRKRGKDYVGLCPFHSERTPSFSVAAEKGFFKCFGCGQGGGLFKFIELVESVSFPEAVRLLAKRAGVEVEDETPAMARRRSERETIYEANAAAVVYFQEQLRGGADHDAGRLYCVKRGLSEATLAAFKIGYAPERWDGLAGYLQVQGIDLEIAARAGLLKHGQRGLYDFYRGRLMIPTYAPTGEVIAFGGRALGDQEPKYLNTAGTAVYTKGRHLFALNVARRAIAQAGAAIIVEGYLDCIALHEAGFASAVASLGTSFTAEQAGELHRYAQRAFLCFDGDAAGGNATSKSVDTLRAAGIQAQIVLLPSGEDPDSFVRGRGAEAFAALLEAAMPWEGYKIERAYQRIHEGAASRADVLRAIAGEIAGIDELERDYWLVQLCRRLGLDPQEVRASRFLAAAWHQVERPAAGTRTFTRHAAPTPQRHPREREFLAALLAQPALLETVASSVGLEAIEDPVYRRLYGVLLAHRGQLEAGIEPFAFLGDDEEAAGALADVLSSTAAAKSQALAPEAVEEQARCFAADLVQRADRRRLGELDRDIEQRYAQGNGVPAELREEAEAIRYRLQGKR
;
A
#
# COMPACT_ATOMS: atom_id res chain seq x y z
N MET A 1 6.19 72.68 -12.14
CA MET A 1 7.37 71.83 -11.84
C MET A 1 7.33 71.53 -10.34
N ALA A 2 7.56 70.34 -9.79
CA ALA A 2 7.63 68.98 -10.29
C ALA A 2 7.64 68.02 -9.06
N ARG A 3 6.82 66.97 -9.15
CA ARG A 3 6.97 65.59 -8.63
C ARG A 3 7.03 65.24 -7.13
N ALA A 4 6.42 64.04 -6.92
CA ALA A 4 6.50 63.09 -5.81
C ALA A 4 5.67 63.46 -4.57
N ARG A 5 4.96 62.55 -3.87
CA ARG A 5 4.79 61.08 -3.89
C ARG A 5 3.54 60.79 -3.04
N ALA A 6 2.73 59.78 -3.36
CA ALA A 6 1.52 59.44 -2.62
C ALA A 6 1.74 58.24 -1.67
N LYS A 7 1.36 58.41 -0.40
CA LYS A 7 0.96 57.38 0.59
C LYS A 7 0.15 58.08 1.68
N GLY A 8 -0.94 57.48 2.14
CA GLY A 8 -1.57 57.87 3.42
C GLY A 8 -3.06 57.61 3.50
N ALA A 9 -3.42 56.67 4.37
CA ALA A 9 -4.77 56.21 4.69
C ALA A 9 -5.68 57.23 5.40
N GLY A 10 -6.99 57.00 5.27
CA GLY A 10 -7.89 56.87 6.43
C GLY A 10 -8.66 58.09 6.91
N GLY A 11 -9.98 57.92 7.11
CA GLY A 11 -10.73 58.66 8.13
C GLY A 11 -12.06 59.30 7.72
N ALA A 12 -13.13 58.53 7.91
CA ALA A 12 -14.38 58.88 8.62
C ALA A 12 -15.28 60.08 8.21
N GLN A 13 -16.59 59.76 8.34
CA GLN A 13 -17.69 60.55 8.94
C GLN A 13 -18.77 61.22 8.05
N GLU A 14 -20.01 60.87 8.45
CA GLU A 14 -21.26 61.65 8.51
C GLU A 14 -22.32 61.66 7.37
N ARG A 15 -23.43 60.98 7.71
CA ARG A 15 -24.85 61.44 7.79
C ARG A 15 -25.48 62.21 6.60
N ALA A 16 -26.39 61.49 5.90
CA ALA A 16 -27.82 61.76 5.59
C ALA A 16 -28.25 63.13 4.96
N PRO A 17 -29.41 63.26 4.23
CA PRO A 17 -30.61 62.41 4.30
C PRO A 17 -31.45 62.22 2.98
N THR A 18 -32.60 61.55 3.17
CA THR A 18 -33.89 61.60 2.44
C THR A 18 -34.12 60.82 1.14
N SER A 19 -34.93 59.75 1.26
CA SER A 19 -36.06 59.46 0.35
C SER A 19 -37.08 58.49 1.00
N VAL A 20 -38.37 58.82 0.93
CA VAL A 20 -39.58 58.03 1.27
C VAL A 20 -40.54 58.26 0.05
N PRO A 21 -41.56 57.44 -0.32
CA PRO A 21 -42.36 56.60 0.58
C PRO A 21 -42.99 55.27 0.08
N GLY A 22 -43.48 54.49 1.06
CA GLY A 22 -44.65 53.59 0.96
C GLY A 22 -44.34 52.10 1.13
N ARG A 23 -44.99 51.29 1.98
CA ARG A 23 -46.10 51.44 2.93
C ARG A 23 -45.90 50.41 4.05
N ASP A 24 -46.27 50.79 5.27
CA ASP A 24 -46.19 49.98 6.49
C ASP A 24 -47.54 50.03 7.22
N ALA A 25 -47.89 48.96 7.95
CA ALA A 25 -48.75 48.93 9.16
C ALA A 25 -49.00 47.45 9.54
N SER A 26 -48.25 46.85 10.47
CA SER A 26 -48.37 46.91 11.95
C SER A 26 -49.50 46.05 12.56
N HIS A 27 -49.10 45.06 13.38
CA HIS A 27 -49.81 44.43 14.51
C HIS A 27 -50.42 45.49 15.47
N PRO A 28 -51.41 45.20 16.39
CA PRO A 28 -51.37 44.11 17.38
C PRO A 28 -52.79 43.59 17.83
N PRO A 29 -53.09 43.18 19.09
CA PRO A 29 -53.33 41.78 19.51
C PRO A 29 -54.74 41.50 20.07
N ARG A 30 -55.16 40.22 20.20
CA ARG A 30 -55.89 39.61 21.35
C ARG A 30 -56.70 38.35 20.99
N ARG A 31 -56.64 37.41 21.95
CA ARG A 31 -57.72 36.50 22.45
C ARG A 31 -58.27 35.40 21.54
N GLY A 32 -58.16 34.15 22.03
CA GLY A 32 -59.31 33.25 22.05
C GLY A 32 -59.02 31.75 22.00
N ARG A 33 -59.28 31.08 23.14
CA ARG A 33 -59.77 29.69 23.31
C ARG A 33 -58.74 28.56 23.01
N GLY A 34 -58.52 27.56 23.84
CA GLY A 34 -59.21 27.11 25.05
C GLY A 34 -59.29 25.57 25.07
N ALA A 35 -58.33 24.94 25.78
CA ALA A 35 -58.37 23.64 26.47
C ALA A 35 -58.45 22.31 25.66
N PRO A 36 -58.09 21.15 26.26
CA PRO A 36 -56.85 20.89 26.98
C PRO A 36 -56.18 19.53 26.62
N ARG A 37 -54.87 19.43 26.87
CA ARG A 37 -54.15 18.15 27.01
C ARG A 37 -54.33 17.64 28.44
N SER A 38 -54.73 16.39 28.60
CA SER A 38 -54.82 15.70 29.88
C SER A 38 -53.46 15.15 30.30
N GLU A 39 -52.92 15.70 31.39
CA GLU A 39 -51.99 15.02 32.28
C GLU A 39 -52.75 13.90 33.03
N ARG A 40 -52.09 12.74 33.19
CA ARG A 40 -52.42 11.76 34.24
C ARG A 40 -51.12 11.26 34.87
N THR A 41 -50.83 11.86 36.02
CA THR A 41 -50.49 11.23 37.30
C THR A 41 -49.86 9.84 37.30
N PHE A 42 -48.66 9.83 37.88
CA PHE A 42 -47.99 8.74 38.58
C PHE A 42 -48.92 8.05 39.60
N ASP A 43 -48.96 6.72 39.60
CA ASP A 43 -49.21 5.94 40.81
C ASP A 43 -48.46 4.60 40.73
N GLU A 44 -47.79 4.28 41.82
CA GLU A 44 -47.06 3.04 42.06
C GLU A 44 -48.04 1.92 42.41
N ARG A 45 -47.94 0.77 41.74
CA ARG A 45 -47.91 -0.58 42.34
C ARG A 45 -48.05 -1.69 41.31
N ASP A 46 -47.37 -2.78 41.63
CA ASP A 46 -47.54 -4.15 41.14
C ASP A 46 -47.02 -4.48 39.73
N LEU A 47 -45.91 -5.24 39.66
CA LEU A 47 -45.98 -6.70 39.48
C LEU A 47 -44.58 -7.36 39.48
N HIS A 48 -44.36 -8.14 40.54
CA HIS A 48 -43.76 -9.48 40.62
C HIS A 48 -42.39 -9.82 39.96
N ARG A 49 -41.41 -10.00 40.87
CA ARG A 49 -40.60 -11.21 41.19
C ARG A 49 -39.98 -12.03 40.04
N PRO A 50 -38.64 -12.31 40.11
CA PRO A 50 -37.95 -13.19 39.17
C PRO A 50 -38.02 -14.65 39.63
N SER A 51 -38.26 -15.56 38.68
CA SER A 51 -38.09 -17.01 38.86
C SER A 51 -36.78 -17.47 38.23
N THR A 52 -35.89 -17.89 39.12
CA THR A 52 -34.74 -18.75 38.89
C THR A 52 -35.18 -20.15 38.47
N GLU A 53 -34.71 -20.66 37.33
CA GLU A 53 -34.52 -22.09 37.16
C GLU A 53 -33.20 -22.36 36.42
N SER A 54 -32.43 -23.23 37.07
CA SER A 54 -31.13 -23.76 36.73
C SER A 54 -31.29 -24.97 35.82
N GLU A 55 -30.55 -25.02 34.72
CA GLU A 55 -30.13 -26.31 34.14
C GLU A 55 -28.61 -26.35 34.03
N THR A 56 -28.09 -27.27 34.81
CA THR A 56 -26.71 -27.74 34.92
C THR A 56 -26.22 -28.38 33.62
N TYR A 57 -25.08 -27.93 33.10
CA TYR A 57 -24.33 -28.65 32.08
C TYR A 57 -23.00 -29.14 32.67
N SER A 58 -22.86 -30.46 32.80
CA SER A 58 -21.60 -31.14 33.13
C SER A 58 -20.84 -31.51 31.85
N PRO A 59 -19.49 -31.57 31.88
CA PRO A 59 -18.66 -31.65 30.69
C PRO A 59 -18.40 -33.11 30.27
N SER A 60 -18.31 -33.38 28.96
CA SER A 60 -17.55 -34.53 28.47
C SER A 60 -17.02 -34.35 27.04
N SER A 61 -15.77 -34.83 26.89
CA SER A 61 -15.05 -35.28 25.69
C SER A 61 -14.67 -34.28 24.60
N THR A 62 -13.43 -33.78 24.72
CA THR A 62 -12.34 -33.92 23.73
C THR A 62 -12.74 -34.14 22.27
N GLY A 63 -12.73 -33.04 21.50
CA GLY A 63 -12.70 -33.03 20.05
C GLY A 63 -11.68 -32.01 19.56
N SER A 64 -10.58 -32.50 18.99
CA SER A 64 -9.51 -31.74 18.33
C SER A 64 -10.08 -30.73 17.31
N SER A 65 -9.95 -29.43 17.59
CA SER A 65 -10.24 -28.37 16.63
C SER A 65 -8.92 -27.80 16.08
N THR A 66 -8.53 -28.31 14.92
CA THR A 66 -7.52 -27.67 14.07
C THR A 66 -8.16 -26.46 13.40
N GLY A 67 -7.91 -25.28 13.97
CA GLY A 67 -8.23 -24.00 13.35
C GLY A 67 -7.44 -23.82 12.07
N THR A 68 -8.12 -23.94 10.92
CA THR A 68 -7.59 -23.50 9.62
C THR A 68 -8.38 -22.27 9.22
N CYS A 69 -7.73 -21.10 9.28
CA CYS A 69 -8.25 -19.86 8.74
C CYS A 69 -8.35 -20.01 7.22
N ALA A 70 -9.57 -20.11 6.71
CA ALA A 70 -9.86 -20.25 5.30
C ALA A 70 -9.50 -18.97 4.53
N ASN A 71 -8.60 -19.10 3.57
CA ASN A 71 -8.34 -18.14 2.51
C ASN A 71 -9.64 -17.85 1.74
N VAL A 72 -10.10 -16.59 1.76
CA VAL A 72 -11.21 -16.14 0.90
C VAL A 72 -10.63 -15.43 -0.34
N ALA A 73 -10.07 -16.23 -1.24
CA ALA A 73 -9.93 -15.86 -2.64
C ALA A 73 -11.13 -16.45 -3.41
N SER A 74 -11.91 -15.58 -4.05
CA SER A 74 -13.01 -15.98 -4.92
C SER A 74 -12.45 -16.39 -6.29
N SER A 75 -11.89 -17.59 -6.32
CA SER A 75 -11.69 -18.45 -7.47
C SER A 75 -11.75 -19.84 -6.87
N VAL A 76 -12.46 -20.80 -7.48
CA VAL A 76 -12.44 -22.20 -7.05
C VAL A 76 -10.97 -22.55 -6.79
N ALA A 77 -10.61 -22.79 -5.53
CA ALA A 77 -9.26 -23.16 -5.17
C ALA A 77 -9.10 -24.62 -5.60
N ILE A 78 -8.88 -24.82 -6.90
CA ILE A 78 -8.42 -26.09 -7.41
C ILE A 78 -7.09 -26.32 -6.70
N ALA A 79 -7.03 -27.37 -5.88
CA ALA A 79 -5.84 -27.66 -5.10
C ALA A 79 -4.62 -27.77 -6.03
N ASP A 80 -3.49 -27.15 -5.66
CA ASP A 80 -2.26 -27.18 -6.45
C ASP A 80 -1.78 -28.63 -6.73
N THR A 81 -2.17 -29.57 -5.86
CA THR A 81 -1.96 -31.01 -6.05
C THR A 81 -2.66 -31.54 -7.31
N VAL A 82 -3.92 -31.13 -7.55
CA VAL A 82 -4.71 -31.52 -8.73
C VAL A 82 -4.09 -30.96 -10.01
N LEU A 83 -3.67 -29.70 -9.99
CA LEU A 83 -3.01 -29.07 -11.15
C LEU A 83 -1.69 -29.79 -11.51
N THR A 84 -0.90 -30.12 -10.48
CA THR A 84 0.37 -30.84 -10.65
C THR A 84 0.14 -32.26 -11.17
N GLU A 85 -0.89 -32.95 -10.67
CA GLU A 85 -1.24 -34.30 -11.10
C GLU A 85 -1.70 -34.34 -12.57
N ILE A 86 -2.51 -33.37 -13.00
CA ILE A 86 -2.92 -33.21 -14.40
C ILE A 86 -1.70 -32.99 -15.30
N GLN A 87 -0.77 -32.11 -14.90
CA GLN A 87 0.45 -31.84 -15.68
C GLN A 87 1.38 -33.05 -15.76
N ALA A 88 1.43 -33.88 -14.71
CA ALA A 88 2.23 -35.11 -14.70
C ALA A 88 1.66 -36.19 -15.62
N ARG A 89 0.32 -36.28 -15.74
CA ARG A 89 -0.35 -37.29 -16.58
C ARG A 89 -0.48 -36.88 -18.05
N LEU A 90 -0.48 -35.58 -18.35
CA LEU A 90 -0.69 -35.06 -19.70
C LEU A 90 0.50 -34.19 -20.16
N PRO A 91 1.49 -34.79 -20.84
CA PRO A 91 2.57 -34.04 -21.46
C PRO A 91 2.05 -33.01 -22.47
N LEU A 92 2.57 -31.78 -22.40
CA LEU A 92 2.13 -30.67 -23.28
C LEU A 92 2.19 -31.04 -24.77
N VAL A 93 3.26 -31.70 -25.20
CA VAL A 93 3.46 -32.06 -26.62
C VAL A 93 2.34 -32.98 -27.12
N GLU A 94 1.89 -33.94 -26.32
CA GLU A 94 0.84 -34.88 -26.70
C GLU A 94 -0.51 -34.19 -26.82
N VAL A 95 -0.83 -33.31 -25.86
CA VAL A 95 -2.06 -32.54 -25.88
C VAL A 95 -2.09 -31.61 -27.10
N VAL A 96 -1.01 -30.88 -27.36
CA VAL A 96 -0.94 -29.98 -28.51
C VAL A 96 -0.96 -30.73 -29.84
N SER A 97 -0.30 -31.90 -29.92
CA SER A 97 -0.29 -32.75 -31.13
C SER A 97 -1.68 -33.26 -31.50
N SER A 98 -2.64 -33.27 -30.57
CA SER A 98 -4.04 -33.61 -30.88
C SER A 98 -4.81 -32.48 -31.60
N TYR A 99 -4.31 -31.25 -31.58
CA TYR A 99 -4.91 -30.10 -32.28
C TYR A 99 -4.15 -29.68 -33.54
N VAL A 100 -2.82 -29.84 -33.53
CA VAL A 100 -1.93 -29.30 -34.57
C VAL A 100 -0.90 -30.33 -34.97
N GLN A 101 -0.63 -30.44 -36.27
CA GLN A 101 0.50 -31.24 -36.75
C GLN A 101 1.83 -30.61 -36.36
N LEU A 102 2.54 -31.27 -35.46
CA LEU A 102 3.88 -30.89 -35.02
C LEU A 102 4.96 -31.74 -35.70
N ARG A 103 6.08 -31.12 -36.08
CA ARG A 103 7.29 -31.80 -36.56
C ARG A 103 8.44 -31.54 -35.60
N LYS A 104 9.20 -32.58 -35.27
CA LYS A 104 10.36 -32.45 -34.40
C LYS A 104 11.48 -31.69 -35.11
N ARG A 105 12.00 -30.64 -34.48
CA ARG A 105 13.12 -29.82 -34.97
C ARG A 105 14.11 -29.59 -33.83
N GLY A 106 15.13 -30.44 -33.77
CA GLY A 106 16.08 -30.44 -32.66
C GLY A 106 15.43 -30.95 -31.37
N LYS A 107 15.48 -30.13 -30.32
CA LYS A 107 14.88 -30.43 -29.00
C LYS A 107 13.39 -30.06 -28.90
N ASP A 108 12.93 -29.19 -29.79
CA ASP A 108 11.56 -28.66 -29.78
C ASP A 108 10.71 -29.26 -30.91
N TYR A 109 9.40 -29.02 -30.82
CA TYR A 109 8.41 -29.39 -31.84
C TYR A 109 7.85 -28.13 -32.49
N VAL A 110 7.75 -28.10 -33.81
CA VAL A 110 7.32 -26.92 -34.57
C VAL A 110 6.14 -27.25 -35.49
N GLY A 111 5.16 -26.35 -35.57
CA GLY A 111 3.97 -26.48 -36.42
C GLY A 111 3.36 -25.13 -36.81
N LEU A 112 2.23 -25.17 -37.51
CA LEU A 112 1.43 -23.97 -37.79
C LEU A 112 0.67 -23.55 -36.53
N CYS A 113 0.55 -22.26 -36.28
CA CYS A 113 -0.16 -21.76 -35.12
C CYS A 113 -1.67 -22.04 -35.20
N PRO A 114 -2.30 -22.58 -34.14
CA PRO A 114 -3.76 -22.75 -34.09
C PRO A 114 -4.52 -21.46 -33.80
N PHE A 115 -3.83 -20.40 -33.34
CA PHE A 115 -4.46 -19.16 -32.88
C PHE A 115 -4.52 -18.05 -33.93
N HIS A 116 -3.81 -18.22 -35.05
CA HIS A 116 -3.83 -17.26 -36.16
C HIS A 116 -3.48 -17.97 -37.46
N SER A 117 -3.96 -17.42 -38.58
CA SER A 117 -3.70 -18.01 -39.90
C SER A 117 -2.32 -17.60 -40.42
N GLU A 118 -1.46 -18.59 -40.65
CA GLU A 118 -0.13 -18.42 -41.23
C GLU A 118 0.20 -19.53 -42.24
N ARG A 119 1.16 -19.27 -43.14
CA ARG A 119 1.65 -20.26 -44.12
C ARG A 119 2.97 -20.90 -43.73
N THR A 120 3.72 -20.27 -42.84
CA THR A 120 5.03 -20.72 -42.37
C THR A 120 4.94 -21.15 -40.91
N PRO A 121 5.45 -22.33 -40.51
CA PRO A 121 5.41 -22.77 -39.12
C PRO A 121 6.13 -21.80 -38.18
N SER A 122 5.39 -21.09 -37.30
CA SER A 122 5.96 -20.22 -36.27
C SER A 122 5.64 -20.66 -34.85
N PHE A 123 4.85 -21.73 -34.69
CA PHE A 123 4.44 -22.26 -33.41
C PHE A 123 5.41 -23.34 -32.91
N SER A 124 6.01 -23.13 -31.75
CA SER A 124 7.02 -24.00 -31.15
C SER A 124 6.60 -24.51 -29.77
N VAL A 125 6.82 -25.79 -29.49
CA VAL A 125 6.55 -26.46 -28.21
C VAL A 125 7.84 -27.04 -27.66
N ALA A 126 8.26 -26.55 -26.50
CA ALA A 126 9.44 -27.03 -25.80
C ALA A 126 9.03 -28.14 -24.81
N ALA A 127 9.28 -29.39 -25.19
CA ALA A 127 8.84 -30.57 -24.45
C ALA A 127 9.38 -30.60 -23.00
N GLU A 128 10.68 -30.37 -22.83
CA GLU A 128 11.36 -30.41 -21.53
C GLU A 128 10.95 -29.25 -20.61
N LYS A 129 10.56 -28.11 -21.19
CA LYS A 129 10.19 -26.91 -20.43
C LYS A 129 8.68 -26.80 -20.16
N GLY A 130 7.87 -27.68 -20.75
CA GLY A 130 6.41 -27.68 -20.58
C GLY A 130 5.72 -26.40 -21.04
N PHE A 131 6.26 -25.70 -22.06
CA PHE A 131 5.76 -24.42 -22.53
C PHE A 131 5.72 -24.36 -24.06
N PHE A 132 4.72 -23.65 -24.62
CA PHE A 132 4.61 -23.36 -26.05
C PHE A 132 4.75 -21.86 -26.31
N LYS A 133 5.22 -21.49 -27.50
CA LYS A 133 5.28 -20.10 -27.97
C LYS A 133 5.07 -20.03 -29.48
N CYS A 134 4.24 -19.10 -29.90
CA CYS A 134 4.10 -18.69 -31.28
C CYS A 134 4.94 -17.44 -31.56
N PHE A 135 5.86 -17.52 -32.51
CA PHE A 135 6.69 -16.37 -32.90
C PHE A 135 5.96 -15.42 -33.87
N GLY A 136 4.87 -15.85 -34.51
CA GLY A 136 4.03 -15.01 -35.36
C GLY A 136 3.10 -14.09 -34.56
N CYS A 137 2.25 -14.66 -33.69
CA CYS A 137 1.25 -13.89 -32.93
C CYS A 137 1.63 -13.57 -31.48
N GLY A 138 2.79 -14.05 -31.01
CA GLY A 138 3.29 -13.78 -29.65
C GLY A 138 2.63 -14.59 -28.53
N GLN A 139 1.58 -15.36 -28.81
CA GLN A 139 0.91 -16.18 -27.81
C GLN A 139 1.85 -17.25 -27.24
N GLY A 140 1.80 -17.47 -25.93
CA GLY A 140 2.61 -18.48 -25.24
C GLY A 140 2.04 -18.84 -23.88
N GLY A 141 2.32 -20.06 -23.43
CA GLY A 141 1.75 -20.58 -22.20
C GLY A 141 2.17 -22.01 -21.87
N GLY A 142 1.75 -22.49 -20.70
CA GLY A 142 1.79 -23.90 -20.35
C GLY A 142 0.55 -24.67 -20.83
N LEU A 143 0.38 -25.89 -20.32
CA LEU A 143 -0.71 -26.81 -20.68
C LEU A 143 -2.11 -26.21 -20.57
N PHE A 144 -2.45 -25.64 -19.40
CA PHE A 144 -3.78 -25.06 -19.18
C PHE A 144 -4.03 -23.86 -20.10
N LYS A 145 -3.02 -22.99 -20.25
CA LYS A 145 -3.11 -21.80 -21.12
C LYS A 145 -3.34 -22.16 -22.58
N PHE A 146 -2.77 -23.27 -23.05
CA PHE A 146 -3.01 -23.76 -24.41
C PHE A 146 -4.49 -24.09 -24.61
N ILE A 147 -5.09 -24.82 -23.66
CA ILE A 147 -6.51 -25.20 -23.72
C ILE A 147 -7.43 -23.99 -23.60
N GLU A 148 -7.14 -23.06 -22.69
CA GLU A 148 -7.89 -21.80 -22.59
C GLU A 148 -7.97 -21.08 -23.94
N LEU A 149 -6.85 -21.02 -24.68
CA LEU A 149 -6.77 -20.31 -25.95
C LEU A 149 -7.39 -21.09 -27.11
N VAL A 150 -7.21 -22.41 -27.18
CA VAL A 150 -7.68 -23.21 -28.33
C VAL A 150 -9.18 -23.52 -28.25
N GLU A 151 -9.69 -23.75 -27.03
CA GLU A 151 -11.12 -24.04 -26.79
C GLU A 151 -11.90 -22.76 -26.41
N SER A 152 -11.22 -21.62 -26.22
CA SER A 152 -11.83 -20.36 -25.76
C SER A 152 -12.61 -20.52 -24.44
N VAL A 153 -12.03 -21.26 -23.49
CA VAL A 153 -12.63 -21.55 -22.17
C VAL A 153 -11.84 -20.88 -21.04
N SER A 154 -12.47 -20.71 -19.89
CA SER A 154 -11.84 -20.18 -18.68
C SER A 154 -10.85 -21.17 -18.04
N PHE A 155 -9.92 -20.69 -17.21
CA PHE A 155 -8.96 -21.55 -16.49
C PHE A 155 -9.61 -22.75 -15.77
N PRO A 156 -10.70 -22.60 -14.98
CA PRO A 156 -11.33 -23.74 -14.32
C PRO A 156 -11.94 -24.75 -15.29
N GLU A 157 -12.46 -24.29 -16.43
CA GLU A 157 -12.99 -25.17 -17.48
C GLU A 157 -11.87 -25.91 -18.20
N ALA A 158 -10.77 -25.23 -18.51
CA ALA A 158 -9.57 -25.84 -19.06
C ALA A 158 -9.02 -26.93 -18.12
N VAL A 159 -9.00 -26.66 -16.81
CA VAL A 159 -8.61 -27.64 -15.79
C VAL A 159 -9.56 -28.84 -15.80
N ARG A 160 -10.88 -28.65 -15.86
CA ARG A 160 -11.86 -29.76 -15.90
C ARG A 160 -11.74 -30.62 -17.15
N LEU A 161 -11.56 -30.00 -18.32
CA LEU A 161 -11.36 -30.69 -19.59
C LEU A 161 -10.11 -31.59 -19.53
N LEU A 162 -9.02 -31.03 -19.00
CA LEU A 162 -7.77 -31.76 -18.83
C LEU A 162 -7.84 -32.81 -17.73
N ALA A 163 -8.55 -32.55 -16.63
CA ALA A 163 -8.74 -33.50 -15.54
C ALA A 163 -9.54 -34.73 -15.99
N LYS A 164 -10.62 -34.52 -16.75
CA LYS A 164 -11.39 -35.61 -17.38
C LYS A 164 -10.52 -36.43 -18.32
N ARG A 165 -9.65 -35.79 -19.10
CA ARG A 165 -8.70 -36.46 -20.01
C ARG A 165 -7.59 -37.19 -19.25
N ALA A 166 -7.18 -36.69 -18.09
CA ALA A 166 -6.15 -37.26 -17.23
C ALA A 166 -6.70 -38.33 -16.26
N GLY A 167 -8.02 -38.48 -16.14
CA GLY A 167 -8.66 -39.32 -15.12
C GLY A 167 -8.38 -38.85 -13.69
N VAL A 168 -8.32 -37.53 -13.49
CA VAL A 168 -8.15 -36.88 -12.17
C VAL A 168 -9.50 -36.33 -11.74
N GLU A 169 -9.95 -36.66 -10.52
CA GLU A 169 -11.18 -36.10 -9.98
C GLU A 169 -10.96 -34.65 -9.55
N VAL A 170 -11.86 -33.77 -9.99
CA VAL A 170 -11.94 -32.37 -9.56
C VAL A 170 -13.28 -32.23 -8.89
N GLU A 171 -13.33 -31.64 -7.70
CA GLU A 171 -14.61 -31.37 -7.03
C GLU A 171 -15.56 -30.61 -7.97
N ASP A 172 -16.76 -31.17 -8.16
CA ASP A 172 -17.75 -30.59 -9.05
C ASP A 172 -18.27 -29.25 -8.52
N GLU A 173 -18.44 -28.30 -9.43
CA GLU A 173 -19.06 -27.03 -9.10
C GLU A 173 -20.56 -27.27 -8.83
N THR A 174 -21.00 -27.14 -7.58
CA THR A 174 -22.42 -27.28 -7.24
C THR A 174 -23.28 -26.33 -8.10
N PRO A 175 -24.54 -26.69 -8.42
CA PRO A 175 -25.45 -25.82 -9.17
C PRO A 175 -25.58 -24.41 -8.55
N ALA A 176 -25.47 -24.31 -7.23
CA ALA A 176 -25.47 -23.04 -6.51
C ALA A 176 -24.24 -22.17 -6.82
N MET A 177 -23.05 -22.78 -6.93
CA MET A 177 -21.83 -22.07 -7.33
C MET A 177 -21.86 -21.66 -8.80
N ALA A 178 -22.36 -22.53 -9.69
CA ALA A 178 -22.52 -22.20 -11.11
C ALA A 178 -23.49 -21.02 -11.33
N ARG A 179 -24.61 -21.01 -10.60
CA ARG A 179 -25.57 -19.89 -10.62
C ARG A 179 -24.95 -18.58 -10.11
N ARG A 180 -24.17 -18.63 -9.03
CA ARG A 180 -23.45 -17.45 -8.50
C ARG A 180 -22.41 -16.93 -9.48
N ARG A 181 -21.70 -17.82 -10.19
CA ARG A 181 -20.73 -17.44 -11.23
C ARG A 181 -21.43 -16.72 -12.38
N SER A 182 -22.50 -17.30 -12.91
CA SER A 182 -23.30 -16.71 -14.00
C SER A 182 -23.90 -15.36 -13.60
N GLU A 183 -24.37 -15.21 -12.36
CA GLU A 183 -24.86 -13.93 -11.85
C GLU A 183 -23.74 -12.86 -11.76
N ARG A 184 -22.53 -13.24 -11.34
CA ARG A 184 -21.40 -12.30 -11.31
C ARG A 184 -20.99 -11.85 -12.71
N GLU A 185 -20.94 -12.79 -13.66
CA GLU A 185 -20.56 -12.53 -15.05
C GLU A 185 -21.51 -11.55 -15.72
N THR A 186 -22.82 -11.80 -15.60
CA THR A 186 -23.86 -10.90 -16.12
C THR A 186 -23.85 -9.52 -15.44
N ILE A 187 -23.51 -9.42 -14.15
CA ILE A 187 -23.28 -8.12 -13.49
C ILE A 187 -22.04 -7.40 -14.06
N TYR A 188 -20.95 -8.11 -14.33
CA TYR A 188 -19.77 -7.50 -14.96
C TYR A 188 -20.09 -6.97 -16.35
N GLU A 189 -20.85 -7.71 -17.15
CA GLU A 189 -21.33 -7.27 -18.47
C GLU A 189 -22.17 -5.99 -18.36
N ALA A 190 -23.13 -5.96 -17.44
CA ALA A 190 -23.97 -4.78 -17.20
C ALA A 190 -23.15 -3.55 -16.80
N ASN A 191 -22.18 -3.73 -15.89
CA ASN A 191 -21.28 -2.65 -15.47
C ASN A 191 -20.38 -2.17 -16.61
N ALA A 192 -19.84 -3.08 -17.42
CA ALA A 192 -19.01 -2.72 -18.56
C ALA A 192 -19.79 -1.90 -19.60
N ALA A 193 -21.02 -2.31 -19.92
CA ALA A 193 -21.90 -1.56 -20.80
C ALA A 193 -22.25 -0.17 -20.23
N ALA A 194 -22.48 -0.07 -18.93
CA ALA A 194 -22.74 1.21 -18.27
C ALA A 194 -21.53 2.16 -18.33
N VAL A 195 -20.29 1.66 -18.21
CA VAL A 195 -19.08 2.50 -18.42
C VAL A 195 -19.08 3.10 -19.82
N VAL A 196 -19.32 2.29 -20.86
CA VAL A 196 -19.37 2.76 -22.24
C VAL A 196 -20.41 3.87 -22.39
N TYR A 197 -21.63 3.62 -21.92
CA TYR A 197 -22.71 4.61 -21.94
C TYR A 197 -22.28 5.92 -21.27
N PHE A 198 -21.79 5.89 -20.03
CA PHE A 198 -21.43 7.11 -19.32
C PHE A 198 -20.27 7.87 -19.97
N GLN A 199 -19.29 7.17 -20.56
CA GLN A 199 -18.21 7.82 -21.30
C GLN A 199 -18.72 8.48 -22.59
N GLU A 200 -19.63 7.85 -23.31
CA GLU A 200 -20.29 8.45 -24.47
C GLU A 200 -21.12 9.67 -24.07
N GLN A 201 -21.85 9.59 -22.96
CA GLN A 201 -22.59 10.73 -22.43
C GLN A 201 -21.67 11.88 -22.01
N LEU A 202 -20.43 11.62 -21.56
CA LEU A 202 -19.46 12.67 -21.29
C LEU A 202 -18.90 13.30 -22.58
N ARG A 203 -18.87 12.56 -23.69
CA ARG A 203 -18.40 13.02 -25.01
C ARG A 203 -19.49 13.70 -25.86
N GLY A 204 -20.78 13.39 -25.65
CA GLY A 204 -21.95 13.80 -26.46
C GLY A 204 -22.44 15.27 -26.30
N GLY A 205 -23.51 15.69 -27.00
CA GLY A 205 -23.91 17.10 -27.31
C GLY A 205 -24.36 18.09 -26.19
N ALA A 206 -25.35 18.95 -26.47
CA ALA A 206 -25.68 20.15 -25.67
C ALA A 206 -26.17 19.91 -24.22
N ASP A 207 -26.89 18.81 -23.94
CA ASP A 207 -27.30 18.41 -22.57
C ASP A 207 -26.13 17.86 -21.71
N HIS A 208 -24.92 17.75 -22.29
CA HIS A 208 -23.78 17.04 -21.72
C HIS A 208 -22.64 17.97 -21.28
N ASP A 209 -22.80 19.29 -21.48
CA ASP A 209 -21.76 20.27 -21.14
C ASP A 209 -21.49 20.34 -19.64
N ALA A 210 -22.48 20.06 -18.78
CA ALA A 210 -22.32 20.17 -17.33
C ALA A 210 -21.18 19.26 -16.80
N GLY A 211 -21.11 18.01 -17.27
CA GLY A 211 -20.06 17.06 -16.89
C GLY A 211 -18.67 17.53 -17.34
N ARG A 212 -18.55 17.95 -18.61
CA ARG A 212 -17.28 18.46 -19.16
C ARG A 212 -16.81 19.74 -18.50
N LEU A 213 -17.72 20.72 -18.34
CA LEU A 213 -17.44 21.98 -17.65
C LEU A 213 -16.97 21.74 -16.22
N TYR A 214 -17.54 20.73 -15.53
CA TYR A 214 -17.07 20.34 -14.22
C TYR A 214 -15.65 19.76 -14.26
N CYS A 215 -15.36 18.85 -15.19
CA CYS A 215 -14.00 18.29 -15.36
C CYS A 215 -12.97 19.39 -15.65
N VAL A 216 -13.29 20.33 -16.54
CA VAL A 216 -12.44 21.49 -16.86
C VAL A 216 -12.24 22.38 -15.63
N LYS A 217 -13.31 22.72 -14.91
CA LYS A 217 -13.23 23.51 -13.66
C LYS A 217 -12.37 22.83 -12.59
N ARG A 218 -12.37 21.49 -12.58
CA ARG A 218 -11.55 20.67 -11.68
C ARG A 218 -10.12 20.45 -12.17
N GLY A 219 -9.80 20.81 -13.41
CA GLY A 219 -8.48 20.61 -14.00
C GLY A 219 -8.16 19.15 -14.32
N LEU A 220 -9.18 18.32 -14.58
CA LEU A 220 -8.97 16.91 -14.97
C LEU A 220 -8.53 16.83 -16.44
N SER A 221 -7.35 16.27 -16.70
CA SER A 221 -6.85 16.05 -18.06
C SER A 221 -7.61 14.95 -18.80
N GLU A 222 -7.61 15.01 -20.13
CA GLU A 222 -8.15 13.95 -21.00
C GLU A 222 -7.48 12.59 -20.73
N ALA A 223 -6.18 12.59 -20.39
CA ALA A 223 -5.45 11.38 -20.02
C ALA A 223 -6.04 10.74 -18.76
N THR A 224 -6.34 11.56 -17.73
CA THR A 224 -6.99 11.09 -16.51
C THR A 224 -8.43 10.65 -16.72
N LEU A 225 -9.22 11.39 -17.51
CA LEU A 225 -10.57 10.97 -17.87
C LEU A 225 -10.55 9.60 -18.57
N ALA A 226 -9.59 9.37 -19.46
CA ALA A 226 -9.41 8.11 -20.17
C ALA A 226 -8.87 6.97 -19.28
N ALA A 227 -7.94 7.26 -18.36
CA ALA A 227 -7.32 6.29 -17.46
C ALA A 227 -8.31 5.77 -16.42
N PHE A 228 -9.08 6.67 -15.80
CA PHE A 228 -10.11 6.33 -14.80
C PHE A 228 -11.48 6.02 -15.40
N LYS A 229 -11.60 6.10 -16.73
CA LYS A 229 -12.86 5.88 -17.46
C LYS A 229 -14.01 6.73 -16.92
N ILE A 230 -13.71 7.98 -16.60
CA ILE A 230 -14.69 8.94 -16.08
C ILE A 230 -15.78 9.16 -17.13
N GLY A 231 -17.03 9.20 -16.68
CA GLY A 231 -18.20 9.41 -17.51
C GLY A 231 -19.17 10.41 -16.88
N TYR A 232 -20.34 10.56 -17.48
CA TYR A 232 -21.41 11.44 -17.01
C TYR A 232 -22.76 10.71 -17.07
N ALA A 233 -23.55 10.83 -16.01
CA ALA A 233 -24.94 10.42 -16.00
C ALA A 233 -25.81 11.67 -16.20
N PRO A 234 -26.49 11.83 -17.35
CA PRO A 234 -27.41 12.93 -17.59
C PRO A 234 -28.56 12.95 -16.57
N GLU A 235 -29.23 14.09 -16.44
CA GLU A 235 -30.41 14.21 -15.58
C GLU A 235 -31.67 13.62 -16.25
N ARG A 236 -31.65 12.30 -16.48
CA ARG A 236 -32.72 11.52 -17.12
C ARG A 236 -33.11 10.35 -16.25
N TRP A 237 -34.36 9.88 -16.36
CA TRP A 237 -34.89 8.81 -15.52
C TRP A 237 -34.67 7.40 -16.08
N ASP A 238 -34.43 7.27 -17.38
CA ASP A 238 -34.46 6.01 -18.12
C ASP A 238 -33.40 5.93 -19.24
N GLY A 239 -32.41 6.84 -19.25
CA GLY A 239 -31.42 6.91 -20.31
C GLY A 239 -30.50 5.69 -20.34
N LEU A 240 -29.98 5.29 -19.17
CA LEU A 240 -29.19 4.08 -19.03
C LEU A 240 -30.06 2.84 -19.20
N ALA A 241 -31.26 2.80 -18.59
CA ALA A 241 -32.18 1.67 -18.73
C ALA A 241 -32.50 1.36 -20.20
N GLY A 242 -32.85 2.37 -21.00
CA GLY A 242 -33.10 2.22 -22.43
C GLY A 242 -31.87 1.74 -23.20
N TYR A 243 -30.69 2.29 -22.88
CA TYR A 243 -29.42 1.85 -23.49
C TYR A 243 -29.12 0.37 -23.19
N LEU A 244 -29.21 -0.04 -21.92
CA LEU A 244 -28.92 -1.43 -21.51
C LEU A 244 -29.89 -2.42 -22.16
N GLN A 245 -31.17 -2.05 -22.30
CA GLN A 245 -32.15 -2.88 -22.99
C GLN A 245 -31.81 -3.10 -24.47
N VAL A 246 -31.33 -2.06 -25.17
CA VAL A 246 -30.85 -2.16 -26.56
C VAL A 246 -29.61 -3.04 -26.66
N GLN A 247 -28.74 -3.04 -25.64
CA GLN A 247 -27.58 -3.94 -25.55
C GLN A 247 -27.95 -5.39 -25.16
N GLY A 248 -29.24 -5.70 -24.98
CA GLY A 248 -29.70 -7.04 -24.61
C GLY A 248 -29.47 -7.41 -23.15
N ILE A 249 -29.19 -6.43 -22.29
CA ILE A 249 -28.94 -6.64 -20.86
C ILE A 249 -30.27 -6.66 -20.11
N ASP A 250 -30.47 -7.70 -19.29
CA ASP A 250 -31.61 -7.81 -18.39
C ASP A 250 -31.60 -6.66 -17.36
N LEU A 251 -32.68 -5.87 -17.33
CA LEU A 251 -32.79 -4.72 -16.42
C LEU A 251 -32.83 -5.14 -14.94
N GLU A 252 -33.26 -6.36 -14.63
CA GLU A 252 -33.19 -6.88 -13.25
C GLU A 252 -31.75 -7.27 -12.86
N ILE A 253 -30.90 -7.63 -13.82
CA ILE A 253 -29.44 -7.73 -13.58
C ILE A 253 -28.86 -6.33 -13.33
N ALA A 254 -29.23 -5.33 -14.13
CA ALA A 254 -28.77 -3.96 -13.95
C ALA A 254 -29.21 -3.36 -12.58
N ALA A 255 -30.41 -3.70 -12.11
CA ALA A 255 -30.87 -3.34 -10.77
C ALA A 255 -30.02 -3.99 -9.67
N ARG A 256 -29.69 -5.28 -9.80
CA ARG A 256 -28.78 -6.00 -8.88
C ARG A 256 -27.34 -5.50 -8.93
N ALA A 257 -26.89 -5.01 -10.08
CA ALA A 257 -25.61 -4.32 -10.24
C ALA A 257 -25.60 -2.92 -9.57
N GLY A 258 -26.77 -2.42 -9.13
CA GLY A 258 -26.93 -1.12 -8.50
C GLY A 258 -26.90 0.05 -9.49
N LEU A 259 -27.17 -0.22 -10.77
CA LEU A 259 -27.28 0.78 -11.84
C LEU A 259 -28.70 1.35 -11.94
N LEU A 260 -29.71 0.52 -11.66
CA LEU A 260 -31.14 0.88 -11.66
C LEU A 260 -31.77 0.68 -10.28
N LYS A 261 -32.92 1.30 -10.04
CA LYS A 261 -33.75 1.13 -8.85
C LYS A 261 -35.20 0.87 -9.21
N HIS A 262 -35.89 0.08 -8.39
CA HIS A 262 -37.33 -0.13 -8.50
C HIS A 262 -38.09 1.11 -8.02
N GLY A 263 -39.00 1.60 -8.86
CA GLY A 263 -39.96 2.65 -8.54
C GLY A 263 -41.40 2.20 -8.82
N GLN A 264 -42.36 3.09 -8.58
CA GLN A 264 -43.79 2.78 -8.78
C GLN A 264 -44.14 2.51 -10.26
N ARG A 265 -43.39 3.09 -11.20
CA ARG A 265 -43.62 2.96 -12.65
C ARG A 265 -42.67 1.98 -13.33
N GLY A 266 -41.93 1.19 -12.56
CA GLY A 266 -40.89 0.28 -13.05
C GLY A 266 -39.48 0.70 -12.63
N LEU A 267 -38.49 0.15 -13.30
CA LEU A 267 -37.07 0.44 -13.07
C LEU A 267 -36.70 1.81 -13.62
N TYR A 268 -35.85 2.55 -12.90
CA TYR A 268 -35.32 3.83 -13.30
C TYR A 268 -33.82 3.96 -12.99
N ASP A 269 -33.13 4.84 -13.70
CA ASP A 269 -31.69 5.10 -13.57
C ASP A 269 -31.36 5.55 -12.15
N PHE A 270 -30.43 4.86 -11.46
CA PHE A 270 -30.05 5.23 -10.10
C PHE A 270 -29.24 6.54 -10.06
N TYR A 271 -28.31 6.70 -11.00
CA TYR A 271 -27.44 7.85 -11.14
C TYR A 271 -28.00 8.85 -12.13
N ARG A 272 -28.15 10.12 -11.71
CA ARG A 272 -28.72 11.19 -12.53
C ARG A 272 -28.01 12.50 -12.20
N GLY A 273 -27.67 13.29 -13.22
CA GLY A 273 -26.99 14.59 -13.07
C GLY A 273 -25.63 14.52 -12.35
N ARG A 274 -24.87 13.44 -12.55
CA ARG A 274 -23.66 13.13 -11.77
C ARG A 274 -22.46 12.80 -12.63
N LEU A 275 -21.27 13.23 -12.20
CA LEU A 275 -20.02 12.70 -12.72
C LEU A 275 -19.87 11.25 -12.27
N MET A 276 -19.62 10.34 -13.22
CA MET A 276 -19.55 8.91 -12.97
C MET A 276 -18.11 8.45 -12.89
N ILE A 277 -17.76 7.82 -11.78
CA ILE A 277 -16.42 7.35 -11.45
C ILE A 277 -16.50 5.83 -11.22
N PRO A 278 -16.11 5.00 -12.20
CA PRO A 278 -16.16 3.55 -12.06
C PRO A 278 -15.07 3.04 -11.11
N THR A 279 -15.44 2.05 -10.28
CA THR A 279 -14.54 1.30 -9.41
C THR A 279 -14.28 -0.07 -10.02
N TYR A 280 -13.01 -0.46 -10.04
CA TYR A 280 -12.54 -1.70 -10.66
C TYR A 280 -12.05 -2.70 -9.62
N ALA A 281 -12.25 -3.98 -9.89
CA ALA A 281 -11.52 -5.05 -9.21
C ALA A 281 -10.03 -4.96 -9.58
N PRO A 282 -9.11 -5.49 -8.74
CA PRO A 282 -7.69 -5.55 -9.08
C PRO A 282 -7.39 -6.24 -10.41
N THR A 283 -8.26 -7.17 -10.83
CA THR A 283 -8.23 -7.91 -12.09
C THR A 283 -8.65 -7.09 -13.31
N GLY A 284 -9.38 -5.99 -13.12
CA GLY A 284 -9.73 -5.03 -14.17
C GLY A 284 -11.20 -4.99 -14.57
N GLU A 285 -12.07 -5.81 -13.96
CA GLU A 285 -13.52 -5.76 -14.17
C GLU A 285 -14.15 -4.59 -13.40
N VAL A 286 -15.19 -3.98 -13.97
CA VAL A 286 -15.94 -2.90 -13.32
C VAL A 286 -16.91 -3.51 -12.30
N ILE A 287 -16.81 -3.10 -11.04
CA ILE A 287 -17.56 -3.71 -9.93
C ILE A 287 -18.56 -2.76 -9.28
N ALA A 288 -18.33 -1.46 -9.36
CA ALA A 288 -19.18 -0.45 -8.74
C ALA A 288 -18.95 0.93 -9.39
N PHE A 289 -19.75 1.90 -8.96
CA PHE A 289 -19.66 3.29 -9.38
C PHE A 289 -19.77 4.23 -8.18
N GLY A 290 -19.07 5.35 -8.26
CA GLY A 290 -19.30 6.57 -7.50
C GLY A 290 -19.88 7.65 -8.40
N GLY A 291 -20.96 8.30 -7.95
CA GLY A 291 -21.63 9.39 -8.65
C GLY A 291 -21.51 10.70 -7.89
N ARG A 292 -20.68 11.63 -8.37
CA ARG A 292 -20.48 12.96 -7.77
C ARG A 292 -21.49 13.96 -8.32
N ALA A 293 -22.28 14.58 -7.44
CA ALA A 293 -23.16 15.67 -7.80
C ALA A 293 -22.37 16.87 -8.35
N LEU A 294 -22.88 17.48 -9.42
CA LEU A 294 -22.27 18.63 -10.09
C LEU A 294 -22.72 19.98 -9.50
N GLY A 295 -23.91 20.02 -8.90
CA GLY A 295 -24.49 21.17 -8.19
C GLY A 295 -24.93 20.79 -6.78
N ASP A 296 -26.04 21.35 -6.30
CA ASP A 296 -26.50 21.24 -4.91
C ASP A 296 -27.30 19.96 -4.60
N GLN A 297 -27.17 18.92 -5.42
CA GLN A 297 -27.88 17.67 -5.23
C GLN A 297 -27.28 16.86 -4.07
N GLU A 298 -28.10 16.51 -3.08
CA GLU A 298 -27.72 15.61 -2.00
C GLU A 298 -28.09 14.14 -2.29
N PRO A 299 -27.29 13.15 -1.86
CA PRO A 299 -25.97 13.31 -1.25
C PRO A 299 -24.93 13.79 -2.27
N LYS A 300 -23.93 14.56 -1.83
CA LYS A 300 -22.77 14.98 -2.66
C LYS A 300 -22.13 13.82 -3.44
N TYR A 301 -21.97 12.67 -2.79
CA TYR A 301 -21.55 11.41 -3.42
C TYR A 301 -22.61 10.33 -3.23
N LEU A 302 -22.96 9.67 -4.33
CA LEU A 302 -23.80 8.48 -4.35
C LEU A 302 -22.94 7.28 -4.74
N ASN A 303 -22.97 6.19 -3.98
CA ASN A 303 -22.14 5.02 -4.27
C ASN A 303 -23.03 3.79 -4.51
N THR A 304 -22.55 2.87 -5.36
CA THR A 304 -23.15 1.54 -5.48
C THR A 304 -23.17 0.87 -4.10
N ALA A 305 -24.31 0.28 -3.73
CA ALA A 305 -24.45 -0.53 -2.53
C ALA A 305 -23.68 -1.86 -2.67
N GLY A 306 -23.72 -2.74 -1.65
CA GLY A 306 -23.15 -4.09 -1.81
C GLY A 306 -23.83 -4.87 -2.94
N THR A 307 -23.04 -5.53 -3.78
CA THR A 307 -23.49 -6.41 -4.87
C THR A 307 -22.75 -7.74 -4.80
N ALA A 308 -23.10 -8.70 -5.68
CA ALA A 308 -22.37 -9.97 -5.77
C ALA A 308 -20.89 -9.80 -6.20
N VAL A 309 -20.53 -8.67 -6.79
CA VAL A 309 -19.16 -8.38 -7.26
C VAL A 309 -18.47 -7.25 -6.50
N TYR A 310 -19.20 -6.50 -5.65
CA TYR A 310 -18.66 -5.37 -4.92
C TYR A 310 -19.05 -5.37 -3.45
N THR A 311 -18.04 -5.20 -2.61
CA THR A 311 -18.20 -4.95 -1.18
C THR A 311 -17.29 -3.81 -0.80
N LYS A 312 -17.86 -2.67 -0.38
CA LYS A 312 -17.12 -1.45 -0.07
C LYS A 312 -15.95 -1.70 0.89
N GLY A 313 -16.21 -2.39 1.99
CA GLY A 313 -15.20 -2.73 2.99
C GLY A 313 -14.14 -3.76 2.55
N ARG A 314 -14.12 -4.20 1.30
CA ARG A 314 -13.09 -5.11 0.76
C ARG A 314 -12.29 -4.48 -0.37
N HIS A 315 -12.83 -3.48 -1.04
CA HIS A 315 -12.24 -2.92 -2.25
C HIS A 315 -11.69 -1.52 -1.98
N LEU A 316 -10.55 -1.24 -2.60
CA LEU A 316 -9.92 0.08 -2.63
C LEU A 316 -10.03 0.64 -4.03
N PHE A 317 -10.48 1.89 -4.13
CA PHE A 317 -10.49 2.59 -5.41
C PHE A 317 -9.07 2.80 -5.94
N ALA A 318 -8.93 2.77 -7.26
CA ALA A 318 -7.68 2.88 -8.02
C ALA A 318 -6.66 1.75 -7.80
N LEU A 319 -6.94 0.74 -6.97
CA LEU A 319 -5.98 -0.35 -6.74
C LEU A 319 -5.60 -1.10 -8.02
N ASN A 320 -6.52 -1.25 -8.97
CA ASN A 320 -6.27 -1.88 -10.27
C ASN A 320 -5.17 -1.19 -11.09
N VAL A 321 -5.11 0.14 -11.04
CA VAL A 321 -4.09 0.96 -11.72
C VAL A 321 -2.86 1.21 -10.85
N ALA A 322 -3.03 1.32 -9.53
CA ALA A 322 -1.97 1.65 -8.58
C ALA A 322 -1.09 0.45 -8.18
N ARG A 323 -1.63 -0.78 -8.20
CA ARG A 323 -0.94 -2.00 -7.68
C ARG A 323 0.50 -2.19 -8.17
N ARG A 324 0.80 -1.81 -9.43
CA ARG A 324 2.16 -1.93 -9.98
C ARG A 324 3.10 -0.90 -9.36
N ALA A 325 2.67 0.36 -9.28
CA ALA A 325 3.43 1.43 -8.65
C ALA A 325 3.63 1.17 -7.15
N ILE A 326 2.57 0.68 -6.47
CA ILE A 326 2.63 0.28 -5.07
C ILE A 326 3.68 -0.81 -4.86
N ALA A 327 3.65 -1.88 -5.66
CA ALA A 327 4.62 -2.97 -5.56
C ALA A 327 6.06 -2.53 -5.84
N GLN A 328 6.26 -1.61 -6.79
CA GLN A 328 7.58 -1.05 -7.11
C GLN A 328 8.13 -0.16 -5.99
N ALA A 329 7.28 0.67 -5.38
CA ALA A 329 7.67 1.56 -4.29
C ALA A 329 7.71 0.85 -2.92
N GLY A 330 7.09 -0.33 -2.82
CA GLY A 330 6.83 -1.00 -1.54
C GLY A 330 5.86 -0.24 -0.63
N ALA A 331 5.21 0.81 -1.14
CA ALA A 331 4.39 1.73 -0.37
C ALA A 331 3.16 2.23 -1.14
N ALA A 332 2.05 2.39 -0.42
CA ALA A 332 0.81 2.97 -0.94
C ALA A 332 0.50 4.32 -0.27
N ILE A 333 -0.23 5.20 -0.96
CA ILE A 333 -0.79 6.42 -0.39
C ILE A 333 -2.31 6.21 -0.26
N ILE A 334 -2.84 6.29 0.96
CA ILE A 334 -4.25 6.05 1.24
C ILE A 334 -4.93 7.38 1.54
N VAL A 335 -5.94 7.70 0.74
CA VAL A 335 -6.81 8.88 0.89
C VAL A 335 -8.26 8.47 1.09
N GLU A 336 -9.14 9.42 1.41
CA GLU A 336 -10.56 9.11 1.70
C GLU A 336 -11.42 9.05 0.44
N GLY A 337 -11.25 10.02 -0.48
CA GLY A 337 -12.17 10.25 -1.59
C GLY A 337 -11.63 9.86 -2.97
N TYR A 338 -12.57 9.75 -3.92
CA TYR A 338 -12.25 9.50 -5.33
C TYR A 338 -11.39 10.62 -5.93
N LEU A 339 -11.77 11.88 -5.68
CA LEU A 339 -11.11 13.02 -6.32
C LEU A 339 -9.74 13.29 -5.70
N ASP A 340 -9.56 13.03 -4.41
CA ASP A 340 -8.24 13.05 -3.77
C ASP A 340 -7.29 12.07 -4.45
N CYS A 341 -7.76 10.84 -4.65
CA CYS A 341 -6.97 9.81 -5.31
C CYS A 341 -6.66 10.20 -6.76
N ILE A 342 -7.66 10.62 -7.54
CA ILE A 342 -7.47 11.04 -8.92
C ILE A 342 -6.51 12.23 -9.03
N ALA A 343 -6.62 13.22 -8.15
CA ALA A 343 -5.74 14.40 -8.13
C ALA A 343 -4.29 14.02 -7.83
N LEU A 344 -4.07 13.06 -6.92
CA LEU A 344 -2.73 12.54 -6.65
C LEU A 344 -2.14 11.78 -7.85
N HIS A 345 -2.95 10.97 -8.55
CA HIS A 345 -2.52 10.33 -9.81
C HIS A 345 -2.18 11.37 -10.88
N GLU A 346 -2.98 12.41 -11.04
CA GLU A 346 -2.73 13.53 -11.96
C GLU A 346 -1.41 14.25 -11.65
N ALA A 347 -1.08 14.36 -10.36
CA ALA A 347 0.18 14.93 -9.88
C ALA A 347 1.38 13.95 -9.91
N GLY A 348 1.20 12.74 -10.43
CA GLY A 348 2.27 11.74 -10.60
C GLY A 348 2.42 10.73 -9.45
N PHE A 349 1.57 10.79 -8.43
CA PHE A 349 1.58 9.84 -7.31
C PHE A 349 0.74 8.60 -7.63
N ALA A 350 1.25 7.76 -8.53
CA ALA A 350 0.55 6.58 -9.06
C ALA A 350 0.28 5.48 -8.02
N SER A 351 0.84 5.56 -6.81
CA SER A 351 0.61 4.62 -5.70
C SER A 351 -0.60 4.98 -4.82
N ALA A 352 -1.36 6.01 -5.18
CA ALA A 352 -2.53 6.44 -4.43
C ALA A 352 -3.74 5.51 -4.62
N VAL A 353 -4.46 5.25 -3.51
CA VAL A 353 -5.69 4.46 -3.43
C VAL A 353 -6.68 5.12 -2.47
N ALA A 354 -7.98 4.86 -2.60
CA ALA A 354 -8.99 5.42 -1.69
C ALA A 354 -9.90 4.37 -1.02
N SER A 355 -10.25 4.63 0.24
CA SER A 355 -11.17 3.80 1.05
C SER A 355 -12.65 4.07 0.78
N LEU A 356 -12.96 5.24 0.21
CA LEU A 356 -14.29 5.68 -0.25
C LEU A 356 -15.34 5.94 0.84
N GLY A 357 -14.96 6.50 1.99
CA GLY A 357 -15.91 7.01 2.99
C GLY A 357 -16.53 5.94 3.89
N THR A 358 -15.79 4.87 4.15
CA THR A 358 -15.92 4.07 5.38
C THR A 358 -14.59 4.14 6.10
N SER A 359 -14.56 3.89 7.41
CA SER A 359 -13.27 3.62 8.09
C SER A 359 -12.53 2.54 7.32
N PHE A 360 -11.23 2.76 7.08
CA PHE A 360 -10.36 1.77 6.44
C PHE A 360 -10.47 0.44 7.20
N THR A 361 -10.73 -0.65 6.47
CA THR A 361 -11.11 -1.95 7.07
C THR A 361 -9.96 -2.95 7.07
N ALA A 362 -10.09 -4.00 7.88
CA ALA A 362 -9.11 -5.09 7.93
C ALA A 362 -9.00 -5.83 6.59
N GLU A 363 -10.11 -6.01 5.88
CA GLU A 363 -10.12 -6.66 4.57
C GLU A 363 -9.45 -5.78 3.49
N GLN A 364 -9.64 -4.46 3.54
CA GLN A 364 -8.91 -3.53 2.67
C GLN A 364 -7.40 -3.56 2.98
N ALA A 365 -7.03 -3.60 4.26
CA ALA A 365 -5.64 -3.74 4.68
C ALA A 365 -5.03 -5.07 4.22
N GLY A 366 -5.77 -6.17 4.34
CA GLY A 366 -5.34 -7.49 3.87
C GLY A 366 -5.19 -7.57 2.35
N GLU A 367 -6.03 -6.87 1.58
CA GLU A 367 -5.84 -6.75 0.13
C GLU A 367 -4.60 -5.89 -0.20
N LEU A 368 -4.38 -4.80 0.52
CA LEU A 368 -3.24 -3.90 0.32
C LEU A 368 -1.89 -4.54 0.69
N HIS A 369 -1.85 -5.36 1.75
CA HIS A 369 -0.65 -6.04 2.25
C HIS A 369 0.04 -6.91 1.20
N ARG A 370 -0.72 -7.39 0.21
CA ARG A 370 -0.20 -8.18 -0.92
C ARG A 370 0.78 -7.40 -1.79
N TYR A 371 0.71 -6.06 -1.75
CA TYR A 371 1.46 -5.17 -2.64
C TYR A 371 2.37 -4.21 -1.87
N ALA A 372 2.06 -3.87 -0.62
CA ALA A 372 2.78 -2.88 0.17
C ALA A 372 3.13 -3.37 1.58
N GLN A 373 4.34 -3.02 2.02
CA GLN A 373 4.78 -3.18 3.41
C GLN A 373 4.61 -1.89 4.21
N ARG A 374 4.44 -0.75 3.53
CA ARG A 374 4.26 0.58 4.12
C ARG A 374 3.07 1.31 3.51
N ALA A 375 2.39 2.15 4.29
CA ALA A 375 1.30 2.98 3.80
C ALA A 375 1.35 4.38 4.40
N PHE A 376 1.23 5.39 3.53
CA PHE A 376 1.06 6.79 3.89
C PHE A 376 -0.43 7.09 4.01
N LEU A 377 -0.91 7.39 5.21
CA LEU A 377 -2.27 7.87 5.47
C LEU A 377 -2.30 9.38 5.26
N CYS A 378 -3.06 9.82 4.27
CA CYS A 378 -3.25 11.24 3.94
C CYS A 378 -4.75 11.54 3.93
N PHE A 379 -5.30 11.80 5.12
CA PHE A 379 -6.71 12.12 5.33
C PHE A 379 -6.91 13.63 5.53
N ASP A 380 -8.16 14.07 5.52
CA ASP A 380 -8.52 15.48 5.62
C ASP A 380 -7.96 16.10 6.92
N GLY A 381 -7.46 17.33 6.84
CA GLY A 381 -6.81 18.04 7.95
C GLY A 381 -7.75 18.54 9.07
N ASP A 382 -8.88 17.87 9.31
CA ASP A 382 -9.88 18.22 10.30
C ASP A 382 -9.90 17.29 11.53
N ALA A 383 -10.67 17.67 12.57
CA ALA A 383 -10.77 16.90 13.80
C ALA A 383 -11.40 15.51 13.62
N ALA A 384 -12.24 15.31 12.60
CA ALA A 384 -12.82 14.02 12.28
C ALA A 384 -11.78 13.10 11.62
N GLY A 385 -10.94 13.65 10.75
CA GLY A 385 -9.81 12.99 10.10
C GLY A 385 -8.82 12.39 11.10
N GLY A 386 -8.61 13.04 12.25
CA GLY A 386 -7.79 12.49 13.33
C GLY A 386 -8.29 11.13 13.83
N ASN A 387 -9.58 11.00 14.18
CA ASN A 387 -10.15 9.74 14.69
C ASN A 387 -10.09 8.63 13.64
N ALA A 388 -10.37 8.97 12.37
CA ALA A 388 -10.26 8.04 11.26
C ALA A 388 -8.80 7.58 11.05
N THR A 389 -7.84 8.49 11.18
CA THR A 389 -6.40 8.19 11.06
C THR A 389 -5.97 7.17 12.11
N SER A 390 -6.25 7.39 13.40
CA SER A 390 -5.84 6.43 14.45
C SER A 390 -6.45 5.03 14.27
N LYS A 391 -7.73 4.94 13.88
CA LYS A 391 -8.36 3.64 13.59
C LYS A 391 -7.71 2.94 12.39
N SER A 392 -7.34 3.71 11.37
CA SER A 392 -6.70 3.19 10.17
C SER A 392 -5.26 2.74 10.46
N VAL A 393 -4.54 3.46 11.34
CA VAL A 393 -3.25 3.03 11.88
C VAL A 393 -3.36 1.65 12.54
N ASP A 394 -4.32 1.46 13.45
CA ASP A 394 -4.47 0.18 14.16
C ASP A 394 -4.78 -0.96 13.18
N THR A 395 -5.58 -0.67 12.17
CA THR A 395 -5.98 -1.61 11.12
C THR A 395 -4.79 -2.01 10.23
N LEU A 396 -3.95 -1.04 9.84
CA LEU A 396 -2.72 -1.29 9.09
C LEU A 396 -1.71 -2.09 9.91
N ARG A 397 -1.51 -1.73 11.19
CA ARG A 397 -0.61 -2.44 12.10
C ARG A 397 -1.02 -3.90 12.28
N ALA A 398 -2.32 -4.16 12.49
CA ALA A 398 -2.84 -5.52 12.59
C ALA A 398 -2.62 -6.34 11.31
N ALA A 399 -2.59 -5.69 10.16
CA ALA A 399 -2.27 -6.31 8.87
C ALA A 399 -0.75 -6.40 8.58
N GLY A 400 0.12 -5.96 9.50
CA GLY A 400 1.58 -5.97 9.31
C GLY A 400 2.08 -4.92 8.31
N ILE A 401 1.33 -3.83 8.10
CA ILE A 401 1.73 -2.71 7.24
C ILE A 401 2.20 -1.55 8.12
N GLN A 402 3.40 -1.05 7.86
CA GLN A 402 3.96 0.12 8.55
C GLN A 402 3.20 1.39 8.15
N ALA A 403 2.53 2.03 9.10
CA ALA A 403 1.77 3.26 8.85
C ALA A 403 2.65 4.51 9.02
N GLN A 404 2.56 5.42 8.06
CA GLN A 404 3.14 6.76 8.08
C GLN A 404 2.00 7.77 7.91
N ILE A 405 2.01 8.87 8.66
CA ILE A 405 0.93 9.85 8.66
C ILE A 405 1.41 11.12 7.97
N VAL A 406 0.68 11.49 6.92
CA VAL A 406 0.86 12.75 6.20
C VAL A 406 -0.10 13.76 6.78
N LEU A 407 0.43 14.82 7.40
CA LEU A 407 -0.37 15.87 8.01
C LEU A 407 -0.58 17.02 7.02
N LEU A 408 -1.82 17.21 6.58
CA LEU A 408 -2.20 18.35 5.75
C LEU A 408 -2.44 19.61 6.61
N PRO A 409 -2.24 20.81 6.04
CA PRO A 409 -2.69 22.05 6.66
C PRO A 409 -4.20 22.02 6.97
N SER A 410 -4.59 22.72 8.03
CA SER A 410 -6.00 22.75 8.45
C SER A 410 -6.91 23.27 7.34
N GLY A 411 -7.99 22.53 7.07
CA GLY A 411 -8.97 22.87 6.04
C GLY A 411 -8.57 22.50 4.61
N GLU A 412 -7.42 21.85 4.40
CA GLU A 412 -7.04 21.27 3.11
C GLU A 412 -7.31 19.75 3.08
N ASP A 413 -7.68 19.28 1.89
CA ASP A 413 -7.76 17.87 1.49
C ASP A 413 -6.64 17.58 0.46
N PRO A 414 -6.30 16.31 0.14
CA PRO A 414 -5.22 16.02 -0.79
C PRO A 414 -5.43 16.64 -2.17
N ASP A 415 -6.69 16.70 -2.65
CA ASP A 415 -7.07 17.32 -3.93
C ASP A 415 -6.76 18.83 -3.96
N SER A 416 -7.23 19.59 -2.97
CA SER A 416 -7.00 21.04 -2.86
C SER A 416 -5.54 21.38 -2.59
N PHE A 417 -4.85 20.59 -1.76
CA PHE A 417 -3.44 20.79 -1.46
C PHE A 417 -2.58 20.64 -2.71
N VAL A 418 -2.71 19.53 -3.43
CA VAL A 418 -1.85 19.26 -4.60
C VAL A 418 -2.13 20.23 -5.75
N ARG A 419 -3.40 20.62 -5.95
CA ARG A 419 -3.76 21.64 -6.94
C ARG A 419 -3.30 23.04 -6.55
N GLY A 420 -3.29 23.37 -5.27
CA GLY A 420 -2.90 24.69 -4.77
C GLY A 420 -1.39 24.90 -4.69
N ARG A 421 -0.64 23.85 -4.28
CA ARG A 421 0.79 23.95 -3.92
C ARG A 421 1.72 23.12 -4.82
N GLY A 422 1.19 22.23 -5.65
CA GLY A 422 1.96 21.43 -6.60
C GLY A 422 2.46 20.09 -6.06
N ALA A 423 3.02 19.29 -6.97
CA ALA A 423 3.48 17.94 -6.67
C ALA A 423 4.73 17.94 -5.77
N GLU A 424 5.65 18.89 -5.95
CA GLU A 424 6.86 19.01 -5.14
C GLU A 424 6.54 19.28 -3.67
N ALA A 425 5.55 20.12 -3.40
CA ALA A 425 5.09 20.39 -2.04
C ALA A 425 4.45 19.15 -1.39
N PHE A 426 3.71 18.34 -2.16
CA PHE A 426 3.14 17.11 -1.64
C PHE A 426 4.20 16.03 -1.41
N ALA A 427 5.21 15.94 -2.29
CA ALA A 427 6.35 15.05 -2.09
C ALA A 427 7.11 15.39 -0.80
N ALA A 428 7.32 16.68 -0.51
CA ALA A 428 7.92 17.10 0.75
C ALA A 428 7.09 16.69 1.99
N LEU A 429 5.75 16.66 1.90
CA LEU A 429 4.90 16.13 2.97
C LEU A 429 5.04 14.61 3.15
N LEU A 430 5.24 13.86 2.05
CA LEU A 430 5.51 12.42 2.13
C LEU A 430 6.87 12.13 2.77
N GLU A 431 7.89 12.92 2.47
CA GLU A 431 9.21 12.82 3.09
C GLU A 431 9.18 13.17 4.58
N ALA A 432 8.39 14.18 4.95
CA ALA A 432 8.17 14.60 6.33
C ALA A 432 7.10 13.78 7.06
N ALA A 433 6.59 12.69 6.46
CA ALA A 433 5.53 11.89 7.05
C ALA A 433 5.98 11.30 8.39
N MET A 434 5.07 11.33 9.36
CA MET A 434 5.37 10.94 10.73
C MET A 434 5.08 9.45 10.92
N PRO A 435 5.97 8.66 11.55
CA PRO A 435 5.64 7.31 11.99
C PRO A 435 4.43 7.30 12.93
N TRP A 436 3.67 6.21 12.93
CA TRP A 436 2.43 6.14 13.68
C TRP A 436 2.62 6.31 15.19
N GLU A 437 3.77 5.93 15.72
CA GLU A 437 4.16 6.08 17.12
C GLU A 437 4.23 7.56 17.48
N GLY A 438 5.01 8.32 16.72
CA GLY A 438 5.14 9.78 16.88
C GLY A 438 3.79 10.47 16.75
N TYR A 439 2.97 10.05 15.78
CA TYR A 439 1.64 10.62 15.59
C TYR A 439 0.73 10.39 16.79
N LYS A 440 0.72 9.17 17.35
CA LYS A 440 -0.09 8.86 18.53
C LYS A 440 0.42 9.54 19.79
N ILE A 441 1.73 9.72 19.94
CA ILE A 441 2.32 10.52 21.02
C ILE A 441 1.83 11.97 20.95
N GLU A 442 1.97 12.64 19.80
CA GLU A 442 1.54 14.03 19.64
C GLU A 442 0.03 14.18 19.86
N ARG A 443 -0.76 13.24 19.34
CA ARG A 443 -2.21 13.25 19.52
C ARG A 443 -2.63 13.05 20.98
N ALA A 444 -2.00 12.12 21.69
CA ALA A 444 -2.29 11.90 23.10
C ALA A 444 -1.85 13.10 23.95
N TYR A 445 -0.74 13.75 23.59
CA TYR A 445 -0.25 14.95 24.25
C TYR A 445 -1.19 16.16 24.09
N GLN A 446 -1.83 16.33 22.93
CA GLN A 446 -2.85 17.36 22.72
C GLN A 446 -4.04 17.21 23.68
N ARG A 447 -4.44 15.97 24.00
CA ARG A 447 -5.52 15.72 24.97
C ARG A 447 -5.20 16.21 26.37
N ILE A 448 -3.92 16.32 26.73
CA ILE A 448 -3.51 16.94 28.01
C ILE A 448 -3.77 18.44 27.98
N HIS A 449 -3.44 19.10 26.87
CA HIS A 449 -3.66 20.54 26.68
C HIS A 449 -5.16 20.88 26.68
N GLU A 450 -5.97 19.99 26.14
CA GLU A 450 -7.44 20.07 26.15
C GLU A 450 -8.06 19.75 27.52
N GLY A 451 -7.26 19.34 28.52
CA GLY A 451 -7.73 18.93 29.84
C GLY A 451 -8.48 17.59 29.84
N ALA A 452 -8.39 16.81 28.77
CA ALA A 452 -9.09 15.55 28.56
C ALA A 452 -8.30 14.29 28.98
N ALA A 453 -7.04 14.44 29.41
CA ALA A 453 -6.19 13.36 29.92
C ALA A 453 -5.11 13.90 30.86
N SER A 454 -4.70 13.12 31.86
CA SER A 454 -3.49 13.42 32.65
C SER A 454 -2.22 12.91 31.95
N ARG A 455 -1.03 13.39 32.36
CA ARG A 455 0.26 12.83 31.92
C ARG A 455 0.36 11.33 32.19
N ALA A 456 -0.17 10.88 33.33
CA ALA A 456 -0.21 9.47 33.68
C ALA A 456 -1.09 8.68 32.71
N ASP A 457 -2.27 9.18 32.35
CA ASP A 457 -3.16 8.50 31.39
C ASP A 457 -2.51 8.34 30.02
N VAL A 458 -1.85 9.39 29.52
CA VAL A 458 -1.14 9.34 28.23
C VAL A 458 0.03 8.37 28.26
N LEU A 459 0.85 8.41 29.32
CA LEU A 459 1.94 7.46 29.51
C LEU A 459 1.41 6.02 29.48
N ARG A 460 0.32 5.74 30.20
CA ARG A 460 -0.27 4.40 30.24
C ARG A 460 -0.77 3.93 28.88
N ALA A 461 -1.51 4.79 28.18
CA ALA A 461 -2.09 4.46 26.90
C ALA A 461 -1.00 4.15 25.85
N ILE A 462 -0.04 5.06 25.68
CA ILE A 462 0.99 4.91 24.66
C ILE A 462 1.96 3.77 25.00
N ALA A 463 2.37 3.62 26.28
CA ALA A 463 3.26 2.54 26.69
C ALA A 463 2.67 1.14 26.41
N GLY A 464 1.35 0.98 26.52
CA GLY A 464 0.65 -0.25 26.15
C GLY A 464 0.63 -0.48 24.64
N GLU A 465 0.53 0.57 23.83
CA GLU A 465 0.50 0.43 22.37
C GLU A 465 1.86 0.14 21.73
N ILE A 466 2.94 0.66 22.31
CA ILE A 466 4.32 0.39 21.86
C ILE A 466 4.89 -0.91 22.45
N ALA A 467 4.19 -1.53 23.40
CA ALA A 467 4.61 -2.78 24.04
C ALA A 467 4.83 -3.94 23.06
N GLY A 468 4.11 -3.96 21.94
CA GLY A 468 4.23 -4.99 20.90
C GLY A 468 5.33 -4.73 19.87
N ILE A 469 6.04 -3.60 19.97
CA ILE A 469 7.16 -3.25 19.09
C ILE A 469 8.44 -3.93 19.60
N ASP A 470 9.42 -4.11 18.72
CA ASP A 470 10.81 -4.47 19.07
C ASP A 470 11.35 -3.68 20.27
N GLU A 471 12.23 -4.29 21.06
CA GLU A 471 12.72 -3.72 22.33
C GLU A 471 13.47 -2.40 22.14
N LEU A 472 14.31 -2.30 21.10
CA LEU A 472 15.09 -1.10 20.82
C LEU A 472 14.19 0.03 20.34
N GLU A 473 13.31 -0.25 19.38
CA GLU A 473 12.36 0.73 18.86
C GLU A 473 11.36 1.16 19.95
N ARG A 474 10.92 0.24 20.81
CA ARG A 474 10.09 0.55 21.99
C ARG A 474 10.80 1.49 22.95
N ASP A 475 12.08 1.27 23.25
CA ASP A 475 12.85 2.15 24.13
C ASP A 475 13.03 3.55 23.53
N TYR A 476 13.34 3.63 22.23
CA TYR A 476 13.40 4.89 21.50
C TYR A 476 12.08 5.69 21.65
N TRP A 477 10.94 5.07 21.35
CA TRP A 477 9.64 5.73 21.45
C TRP A 477 9.24 6.06 22.89
N LEU A 478 9.65 5.24 23.87
CA LEU A 478 9.48 5.55 25.29
C LEU A 478 10.24 6.84 25.66
N VAL A 479 11.49 6.98 25.22
CA VAL A 479 12.28 8.19 25.45
C VAL A 479 11.62 9.42 24.83
N GLN A 480 11.11 9.31 23.58
CA GLN A 480 10.39 10.40 22.93
C GLN A 480 9.11 10.78 23.71
N LEU A 481 8.34 9.79 24.17
CA LEU A 481 7.15 9.99 24.99
C LEU A 481 7.49 10.70 26.31
N CYS A 482 8.52 10.24 27.03
CA CYS A 482 8.99 10.84 28.28
C CYS A 482 9.43 12.29 28.06
N ARG A 483 10.23 12.55 27.02
CA ARG A 483 10.66 13.90 26.63
C ARG A 483 9.47 14.81 26.37
N ARG A 484 8.47 14.31 25.64
CA ARG A 484 7.26 15.09 25.33
C ARG A 484 6.43 15.41 26.57
N LEU A 485 6.32 14.45 27.50
CA LEU A 485 5.57 14.59 28.75
C LEU A 485 6.32 15.39 29.83
N GLY A 486 7.64 15.56 29.69
CA GLY A 486 8.51 16.16 30.71
C GLY A 486 8.79 15.21 31.88
N LEU A 487 8.96 13.93 31.60
CA LEU A 487 9.28 12.87 32.57
C LEU A 487 10.69 12.34 32.34
N ASP A 488 11.34 11.87 33.40
CA ASP A 488 12.63 11.19 33.31
C ASP A 488 12.43 9.74 32.78
N PRO A 489 13.07 9.35 31.66
CA PRO A 489 12.98 7.99 31.14
C PRO A 489 13.43 6.92 32.13
N GLN A 490 14.44 7.18 32.97
CA GLN A 490 14.95 6.21 33.95
C GLN A 490 13.92 5.93 35.06
N GLU A 491 13.28 6.98 35.58
CA GLU A 491 12.21 6.85 36.58
C GLU A 491 11.01 6.06 36.02
N VAL A 492 10.68 6.32 34.76
CA VAL A 492 9.58 5.65 34.07
C VAL A 492 9.91 4.17 33.84
N ARG A 493 11.12 3.83 33.39
CA ARG A 493 11.61 2.44 33.26
C ARG A 493 11.60 1.68 34.60
N ALA A 494 12.01 2.35 35.68
CA ALA A 494 12.01 1.76 37.02
C ALA A 494 10.60 1.63 37.63
N SER A 495 9.57 2.20 36.99
CA SER A 495 8.20 2.13 37.48
C SER A 495 7.65 0.71 37.38
N ARG A 496 7.04 0.22 38.47
CA ARG A 496 6.27 -1.04 38.47
C ARG A 496 5.14 -1.05 37.44
N PHE A 497 4.73 0.13 36.98
CA PHE A 497 3.70 0.31 35.96
C PHE A 497 4.13 -0.24 34.59
N LEU A 498 5.33 0.10 34.08
CA LEU A 498 5.80 -0.41 32.80
C LEU A 498 6.06 -1.92 32.84
N ALA A 499 6.64 -2.41 33.94
CA ALA A 499 6.83 -3.84 34.15
C ALA A 499 5.50 -4.61 34.05
N ALA A 500 4.41 -4.09 34.64
CA ALA A 500 3.09 -4.72 34.55
C ALA A 500 2.46 -4.62 33.14
N ALA A 501 2.64 -3.50 32.45
CA ALA A 501 2.12 -3.29 31.09
C ALA A 501 2.81 -4.19 30.05
N TRP A 502 4.11 -4.44 30.20
CA TRP A 502 4.89 -5.23 29.25
C TRP A 502 4.91 -6.72 29.59
N HIS A 503 4.89 -7.12 30.87
CA HIS A 503 4.77 -8.54 31.25
C HIS A 503 3.43 -9.19 30.86
N GLN A 504 2.37 -8.41 30.61
CA GLN A 504 1.11 -8.96 30.07
C GLN A 504 1.21 -9.35 28.59
N VAL A 505 2.13 -8.76 27.83
CA VAL A 505 2.38 -9.06 26.42
C VAL A 505 3.35 -10.23 26.26
N GLU A 506 4.28 -10.41 27.21
CA GLU A 506 5.31 -11.46 27.20
C GLU A 506 4.82 -12.87 27.54
N ARG A 507 3.55 -13.10 27.91
CA ARG A 507 3.01 -14.46 28.10
C ARG A 507 2.68 -15.08 26.74
N PRO A 508 3.47 -16.04 26.21
CA PRO A 508 3.11 -16.72 24.98
C PRO A 508 2.02 -17.74 25.31
N ALA A 509 0.94 -17.75 24.53
CA ALA A 509 0.17 -18.98 24.38
C ALA A 509 1.12 -20.02 23.78
N ALA A 510 1.47 -21.04 24.58
CA ALA A 510 2.35 -22.11 24.15
C ALA A 510 1.72 -22.84 22.96
N GLY A 511 2.29 -22.64 21.77
CA GLY A 511 1.94 -23.39 20.58
C GLY A 511 1.92 -22.55 19.32
N THR A 512 3.05 -22.50 18.61
CA THR A 512 3.20 -22.84 17.18
C THR A 512 4.56 -22.31 16.72
N ARG A 513 5.55 -23.20 16.55
CA ARG A 513 6.76 -22.89 15.78
C ARG A 513 6.36 -22.75 14.32
N THR A 514 6.18 -21.52 13.84
CA THR A 514 6.10 -21.23 12.41
C THR A 514 7.50 -20.89 11.91
N PHE A 515 8.00 -21.73 11.02
CA PHE A 515 9.18 -21.42 10.22
C PHE A 515 8.88 -20.18 9.37
N THR A 516 9.56 -19.07 9.64
CA THR A 516 9.52 -17.89 8.77
C THR A 516 10.39 -18.14 7.54
N ARG A 517 9.72 -18.26 6.39
CA ARG A 517 10.35 -18.19 5.06
C ARG A 517 10.82 -16.75 4.84
N HIS A 518 12.12 -16.63 4.56
CA HIS A 518 12.86 -15.52 3.98
C HIS A 518 12.10 -14.19 3.79
N ALA A 519 12.35 -13.25 4.71
CA ALA A 519 12.16 -11.82 4.46
C ALA A 519 13.12 -11.38 3.32
N ALA A 520 12.59 -10.66 2.34
CA ALA A 520 13.41 -9.95 1.37
C ALA A 520 14.13 -8.78 2.08
N PRO A 521 15.44 -8.55 1.82
CA PRO A 521 16.19 -7.52 2.52
C PRO A 521 15.74 -6.12 2.09
N THR A 522 15.53 -5.24 3.07
CA THR A 522 15.52 -3.77 2.94
C THR A 522 16.70 -3.32 2.07
N PRO A 523 16.61 -2.28 1.22
CA PRO A 523 17.79 -1.78 0.49
C PRO A 523 18.87 -1.35 1.50
N GLN A 524 19.90 -2.17 1.62
CA GLN A 524 20.95 -2.03 2.62
C GLN A 524 21.93 -0.95 2.15
N ARG A 525 22.27 -0.02 3.04
CA ARG A 525 23.34 0.96 2.82
C ARG A 525 24.66 0.21 2.73
N HIS A 526 25.39 0.35 1.61
CA HIS A 526 26.70 -0.28 1.36
C HIS A 526 26.84 -1.71 1.95
N PRO A 527 26.09 -2.71 1.43
CA PRO A 527 25.91 -4.01 2.09
C PRO A 527 27.22 -4.74 2.39
N ARG A 528 28.25 -4.56 1.56
CA ARG A 528 29.56 -5.20 1.78
C ARG A 528 30.36 -4.56 2.90
N GLU A 529 30.24 -3.25 3.09
CA GLU A 529 30.87 -2.53 4.22
C GLU A 529 30.18 -2.93 5.52
N ARG A 530 28.84 -3.04 5.49
CA ARG A 530 28.05 -3.48 6.63
C ARG A 530 28.39 -4.91 7.06
N GLU A 531 28.45 -5.86 6.12
CA GLU A 531 28.78 -7.26 6.43
C GLU A 531 30.25 -7.44 6.87
N PHE A 532 31.18 -6.61 6.37
CA PHE A 532 32.56 -6.56 6.86
C PHE A 532 32.63 -6.10 8.32
N LEU A 533 31.99 -4.97 8.65
CA LEU A 533 31.95 -4.45 10.02
C LEU A 533 31.25 -5.41 10.98
N ALA A 534 30.22 -6.11 10.51
CA ALA A 534 29.52 -7.12 11.31
C ALA A 534 30.41 -8.31 11.65
N ALA A 535 31.25 -8.77 10.71
CA ALA A 535 32.21 -9.84 10.97
C ALA A 535 33.27 -9.42 12.01
N LEU A 536 33.73 -8.16 11.95
CA LEU A 536 34.67 -7.61 12.94
C LEU A 536 34.06 -7.50 14.34
N LEU A 537 32.78 -7.13 14.44
CA LEU A 537 32.07 -7.06 15.72
C LEU A 537 31.74 -8.44 16.29
N ALA A 538 31.44 -9.41 15.43
CA ALA A 538 31.21 -10.79 15.84
C ALA A 538 32.47 -11.46 16.37
N GLN A 539 33.64 -11.10 15.84
CA GLN A 539 34.93 -11.62 16.29
C GLN A 539 35.98 -10.47 16.33
N PRO A 540 36.05 -9.71 17.44
CA PRO A 540 36.94 -8.56 17.57
C PRO A 540 38.42 -8.85 17.31
N ALA A 541 38.88 -10.09 17.51
CA ALA A 541 40.24 -10.53 17.16
C ALA A 541 40.62 -10.31 15.68
N LEU A 542 39.63 -10.20 14.78
CA LEU A 542 39.84 -9.90 13.37
C LEU A 542 40.24 -8.44 13.12
N LEU A 543 40.10 -7.55 14.12
CA LEU A 543 40.58 -6.15 14.05
C LEU A 543 42.11 -6.07 14.02
N GLU A 544 42.83 -7.05 14.54
CA GLU A 544 44.29 -7.12 14.45
C GLU A 544 44.75 -7.80 13.13
N THR A 545 44.05 -8.85 12.70
CA THR A 545 44.51 -9.69 11.58
C THR A 545 43.97 -9.28 10.22
N VAL A 546 42.67 -9.02 10.09
CA VAL A 546 41.99 -8.77 8.81
C VAL A 546 41.88 -7.27 8.54
N ALA A 547 41.52 -6.49 9.56
CA ALA A 547 41.32 -5.05 9.41
C ALA A 547 42.62 -4.30 9.05
N SER A 548 43.79 -4.83 9.41
CA SER A 548 45.10 -4.26 9.03
C SER A 548 45.34 -4.22 7.51
N SER A 549 44.57 -4.99 6.72
CA SER A 549 44.64 -5.01 5.27
C SER A 549 43.67 -4.03 4.57
N VAL A 550 42.80 -3.34 5.33
CA VAL A 550 41.76 -2.46 4.81
C VAL A 550 41.97 -1.04 5.38
N GLY A 551 42.39 -0.11 4.53
CA GLY A 551 42.49 1.31 4.93
C GLY A 551 41.11 1.95 5.13
N LEU A 552 41.05 3.05 5.88
CA LEU A 552 39.81 3.81 6.11
C LEU A 552 39.21 4.33 4.80
N GLU A 553 40.06 4.66 3.82
CA GLU A 553 39.71 5.09 2.48
C GLU A 553 39.01 4.00 1.65
N ALA A 554 39.10 2.73 2.07
CA ALA A 554 38.43 1.64 1.38
C ALA A 554 36.91 1.59 1.67
N ILE A 555 36.51 2.03 2.87
CA ILE A 555 35.11 2.19 3.26
C ILE A 555 34.57 3.44 2.56
N GLU A 556 33.49 3.34 1.78
CA GLU A 556 32.93 4.44 1.00
C GLU A 556 31.94 5.26 1.83
N ASP A 557 31.12 4.60 2.64
CA ASP A 557 30.14 5.29 3.47
C ASP A 557 30.83 6.10 4.58
N PRO A 558 30.57 7.41 4.69
CA PRO A 558 31.24 8.25 5.67
C PRO A 558 30.90 7.91 7.12
N VAL A 559 29.74 7.32 7.39
CA VAL A 559 29.33 6.92 8.73
C VAL A 559 29.97 5.59 9.10
N TYR A 560 29.96 4.60 8.20
CA TYR A 560 30.70 3.35 8.40
C TYR A 560 32.21 3.56 8.50
N ARG A 561 32.78 4.52 7.77
CA ARG A 561 34.21 4.86 7.87
C ARG A 561 34.56 5.38 9.26
N ARG A 562 33.72 6.25 9.85
CA ARG A 562 33.91 6.73 11.22
C ARG A 562 33.78 5.59 12.22
N LEU A 563 32.74 4.77 12.11
CA LEU A 563 32.54 3.59 12.95
C LEU A 563 33.75 2.65 12.86
N TYR A 564 34.25 2.36 11.66
CA TYR A 564 35.43 1.52 11.45
C TYR A 564 36.68 2.09 12.14
N GLY A 565 36.89 3.41 12.06
CA GLY A 565 37.96 4.09 12.77
C GLY A 565 37.87 3.94 14.30
N VAL A 566 36.66 4.04 14.86
CA VAL A 566 36.42 3.80 16.29
C VAL A 566 36.74 2.36 16.68
N LEU A 567 36.30 1.37 15.89
CA LEU A 567 36.60 -0.03 16.15
C LEU A 567 38.11 -0.32 16.13
N LEU A 568 38.85 0.27 15.19
CA LEU A 568 40.30 0.15 15.10
C LEU A 568 41.03 0.79 16.29
N ALA A 569 40.54 1.93 16.78
CA ALA A 569 41.12 2.66 17.91
C ALA A 569 40.91 1.93 19.25
N HIS A 570 39.81 1.20 19.39
CA HIS A 570 39.40 0.52 20.62
C HIS A 570 39.51 -1.01 20.55
N ARG A 571 40.22 -1.57 19.56
CA ARG A 571 40.29 -3.02 19.31
C ARG A 571 40.67 -3.86 20.53
N GLY A 572 41.65 -3.45 21.34
CA GLY A 572 42.03 -4.18 22.56
C GLY A 572 40.97 -4.17 23.67
N GLN A 573 40.12 -3.14 23.70
CA GLN A 573 39.00 -3.02 24.64
C GLN A 573 37.79 -3.84 24.17
N LEU A 574 37.57 -3.90 22.85
CA LEU A 574 36.57 -4.74 22.20
C LEU A 574 36.91 -6.23 22.38
N GLU A 575 38.18 -6.62 22.23
CA GLU A 575 38.64 -7.99 22.52
C GLU A 575 38.47 -8.38 23.99
N ALA A 576 38.58 -7.42 24.90
CA ALA A 576 38.31 -7.60 26.33
C ALA A 576 36.80 -7.66 26.66
N GLY A 577 35.91 -7.57 25.66
CA GLY A 577 34.47 -7.70 25.81
C GLY A 577 33.74 -6.41 26.19
N ILE A 578 34.35 -5.24 26.03
CA ILE A 578 33.68 -3.95 26.27
C ILE A 578 32.77 -3.65 25.06
N GLU A 579 31.53 -3.29 25.34
CA GLU A 579 30.52 -3.03 24.31
C GLU A 579 30.91 -1.86 23.38
N PRO A 580 30.79 -2.01 22.05
CA PRO A 580 31.26 -1.00 21.09
C PRO A 580 30.57 0.36 21.21
N PHE A 581 29.34 0.39 21.73
CA PHE A 581 28.61 1.64 21.99
C PHE A 581 29.30 2.56 23.00
N ALA A 582 30.13 2.02 23.90
CA ALA A 582 30.84 2.80 24.91
C ALA A 582 31.88 3.78 24.32
N PHE A 583 32.28 3.57 23.05
CA PHE A 583 33.32 4.35 22.38
C PHE A 583 32.75 5.43 21.44
N LEU A 584 31.44 5.46 21.25
CA LEU A 584 30.78 6.35 20.29
C LEU A 584 30.39 7.71 20.88
N GLY A 585 30.36 7.84 22.21
CA GLY A 585 29.98 9.08 22.88
C GLY A 585 28.61 9.59 22.42
N ASP A 586 28.56 10.83 21.95
CA ASP A 586 27.35 11.51 21.44
C ASP A 586 27.20 11.44 19.90
N ASP A 587 27.99 10.62 19.19
CA ASP A 587 27.85 10.45 17.72
C ASP A 587 26.63 9.58 17.38
N GLU A 588 25.44 10.21 17.35
CA GLU A 588 24.15 9.57 17.05
C GLU A 588 24.15 8.87 15.67
N GLU A 589 24.87 9.40 14.68
CA GLU A 589 24.97 8.78 13.36
C GLU A 589 25.80 7.48 13.39
N ALA A 590 26.95 7.49 14.07
CA ALA A 590 27.77 6.30 14.23
C ALA A 590 27.10 5.24 15.11
N ALA A 591 26.33 5.65 16.12
CA ALA A 591 25.50 4.76 16.93
C ALA A 591 24.39 4.10 16.12
N GLY A 592 23.71 4.86 15.26
CA GLY A 592 22.73 4.32 14.31
C GLY A 592 23.35 3.35 13.31
N ALA A 593 24.55 3.65 12.80
CA ALA A 593 25.29 2.75 11.93
C ALA A 593 25.74 1.47 12.63
N LEU A 594 26.18 1.54 13.90
CA LEU A 594 26.53 0.37 14.70
C LEU A 594 25.30 -0.53 14.91
N ALA A 595 24.14 0.05 15.22
CA ALA A 595 22.89 -0.69 15.33
C ALA A 595 22.50 -1.40 14.02
N ASP A 596 22.64 -0.72 12.88
CA ASP A 596 22.42 -1.32 11.56
C ASP A 596 23.41 -2.47 11.25
N VAL A 597 24.69 -2.32 11.61
CA VAL A 597 25.69 -3.39 11.46
C VAL A 597 25.37 -4.59 12.35
N LEU A 598 24.98 -4.37 13.60
CA LEU A 598 24.59 -5.43 14.54
C LEU A 598 23.28 -6.12 14.14
N SER A 599 22.40 -5.43 13.40
CA SER A 599 21.18 -6.02 12.81
C SER A 599 21.45 -6.91 11.58
N SER A 600 22.68 -6.91 11.06
CA SER A 600 23.02 -7.66 9.86
C SER A 600 22.92 -9.18 10.06
N THR A 601 22.61 -9.89 8.97
CA THR A 601 22.56 -11.35 8.98
C THR A 601 23.90 -12.01 9.30
N ALA A 602 25.03 -11.33 9.11
CA ALA A 602 26.34 -11.81 9.57
C ALA A 602 26.46 -11.80 11.09
N ALA A 603 26.00 -10.75 11.78
CA ALA A 603 26.00 -10.69 13.25
C ALA A 603 25.02 -11.71 13.88
N ALA A 604 23.90 -11.98 13.21
CA ALA A 604 22.92 -12.99 13.64
C ALA A 604 23.32 -14.44 13.28
N LYS A 605 24.08 -14.66 12.18
CA LYS A 605 24.56 -15.99 11.77
C LYS A 605 25.93 -16.35 12.36
N SER A 606 26.74 -15.38 12.75
CA SER A 606 28.07 -15.61 13.35
C SER A 606 27.99 -16.30 14.71
N GLN A 607 26.88 -16.14 15.44
CA GLN A 607 26.59 -16.93 16.64
C GLN A 607 26.37 -18.44 16.35
N ALA A 608 26.21 -18.83 15.07
CA ALA A 608 26.00 -20.21 14.62
C ALA A 608 27.10 -20.75 13.69
N LEU A 609 28.10 -19.95 13.32
CA LEU A 609 29.23 -20.32 12.46
C LEU A 609 30.48 -20.63 13.29
N ALA A 610 31.32 -21.55 12.83
CA ALA A 610 32.64 -21.76 13.43
C ALA A 610 33.51 -20.50 13.24
N PRO A 611 34.37 -20.13 14.21
CA PRO A 611 35.24 -18.94 14.12
C PRO A 611 36.07 -18.85 12.83
N GLU A 612 36.53 -20.00 12.32
CA GLU A 612 37.30 -20.12 11.08
C GLU A 612 36.51 -19.66 9.83
N ALA A 613 35.20 -19.93 9.80
CA ALA A 613 34.33 -19.54 8.69
C ALA A 613 34.01 -18.03 8.71
N VAL A 614 33.91 -17.44 9.91
CA VAL A 614 33.74 -15.98 10.09
C VAL A 614 35.00 -15.24 9.62
N GLU A 615 36.17 -15.78 9.96
CA GLU A 615 37.46 -15.23 9.51
C GLU A 615 37.63 -15.29 7.98
N GLU A 616 37.33 -16.42 7.33
CA GLU A 616 37.41 -16.56 5.87
C GLU A 616 36.46 -15.58 5.16
N GLN A 617 35.24 -15.42 5.69
CA GLN A 617 34.26 -14.49 5.16
C GLN A 617 34.71 -13.02 5.32
N ALA A 618 35.27 -12.66 6.48
CA ALA A 618 35.84 -11.34 6.73
C ALA A 618 36.97 -11.01 5.75
N ARG A 619 37.87 -11.97 5.48
CA ARG A 619 38.97 -11.81 4.49
C ARG A 619 38.44 -11.61 3.08
N CYS A 620 37.37 -12.31 2.69
CA CYS A 620 36.73 -12.12 1.39
C CYS A 620 36.15 -10.71 1.24
N PHE A 621 35.47 -10.20 2.27
CA PHE A 621 34.95 -8.83 2.26
C PHE A 621 36.06 -7.78 2.26
N ALA A 622 37.11 -7.97 3.07
CA ALA A 622 38.29 -7.11 3.08
C ALA A 622 38.94 -7.01 1.69
N ALA A 623 39.17 -8.15 1.03
CA ALA A 623 39.76 -8.19 -0.30
C ALA A 623 38.91 -7.45 -1.35
N ASP A 624 37.58 -7.57 -1.26
CA ASP A 624 36.67 -6.87 -2.15
C ASP A 624 36.65 -5.36 -1.93
N LEU A 625 36.64 -4.91 -0.68
CA LEU A 625 36.68 -3.49 -0.33
C LEU A 625 37.97 -2.83 -0.83
N VAL A 626 39.11 -3.49 -0.65
CA VAL A 626 40.41 -3.02 -1.17
C VAL A 626 40.41 -2.94 -2.69
N GLN A 627 39.88 -3.95 -3.39
CA GLN A 627 39.80 -3.92 -4.86
C GLN A 627 38.91 -2.79 -5.38
N ARG A 628 37.80 -2.51 -4.70
CA ARG A 628 36.92 -1.39 -5.05
C ARG A 628 37.62 -0.05 -4.83
N ALA A 629 38.33 0.10 -3.72
CA ALA A 629 39.13 1.28 -3.43
C ALA A 629 40.21 1.53 -4.50
N ASP A 630 40.96 0.48 -4.85
CA ASP A 630 41.97 0.52 -5.91
C ASP A 630 41.37 0.92 -7.27
N ARG A 631 40.20 0.37 -7.64
CA ARG A 631 39.52 0.75 -8.89
C ARG A 631 39.04 2.20 -8.90
N ARG A 632 38.52 2.70 -7.77
CA ARG A 632 38.10 4.11 -7.64
C ARG A 632 39.30 5.04 -7.77
N ARG A 633 40.37 4.76 -7.02
CA ARG A 633 41.60 5.55 -7.05
C ARG A 633 42.24 5.55 -8.44
N LEU A 634 42.26 4.41 -9.13
CA LEU A 634 42.74 4.34 -10.51
C LEU A 634 41.91 5.22 -11.45
N GLY A 635 40.58 5.21 -11.33
CA GLY A 635 39.70 6.07 -12.12
C GLY A 635 39.82 7.57 -11.80
N GLU A 636 40.23 7.94 -10.58
CA GLU A 636 40.59 9.32 -10.24
C GLU A 636 41.93 9.73 -10.85
N LEU A 637 42.95 8.88 -10.74
CA LEU A 637 44.26 9.10 -11.32
C LEU A 637 44.18 9.20 -12.84
N ASP A 638 43.45 8.30 -13.50
CA ASP A 638 43.29 8.35 -14.96
C ASP A 638 42.59 9.64 -15.42
N ARG A 639 41.58 10.12 -14.67
CA ARG A 639 40.95 11.42 -14.94
C ARG A 639 41.88 12.61 -14.72
N ASP A 640 42.68 12.63 -13.65
CA ASP A 640 43.65 13.71 -13.41
C ASP A 640 44.75 13.72 -14.49
N ILE A 641 45.23 12.54 -14.86
CA ILE A 641 46.20 12.35 -15.95
C ILE A 641 45.64 12.86 -17.28
N GLU A 642 44.42 12.46 -17.66
CA GLU A 642 43.74 12.92 -18.88
C GLU A 642 43.49 14.43 -18.89
N GLN A 643 43.04 14.99 -17.76
CA GLN A 643 42.77 16.42 -17.62
C GLN A 643 44.06 17.25 -17.76
N ARG A 644 45.19 16.78 -17.21
CA ARG A 644 46.48 17.44 -17.36
C ARG A 644 46.98 17.40 -18.80
N TYR A 645 46.83 16.27 -19.48
CA TYR A 645 47.14 16.19 -20.92
C TYR A 645 46.28 17.16 -21.74
N ALA A 646 44.98 17.24 -21.47
CA ALA A 646 44.06 18.15 -22.17
C ALA A 646 44.42 19.63 -21.95
N GLN A 647 45.00 19.96 -20.80
CA GLN A 647 45.44 21.32 -20.45
C GLN A 647 46.86 21.65 -20.94
N GLY A 648 47.55 20.72 -21.61
CA GLY A 648 48.94 20.90 -22.05
C GLY A 648 49.97 20.87 -20.91
N ASN A 649 49.57 20.42 -19.72
CA ASN A 649 50.43 20.31 -18.54
C ASN A 649 51.17 18.96 -18.55
N GLY A 650 52.44 18.96 -18.11
CA GLY A 650 53.18 17.71 -17.87
C GLY A 650 52.53 16.88 -16.75
N VAL A 651 52.46 15.57 -16.93
CA VAL A 651 51.97 14.64 -15.90
C VAL A 651 53.13 14.25 -14.98
N PRO A 652 53.03 14.49 -13.66
CA PRO A 652 54.03 14.06 -12.67
C PRO A 652 54.30 12.55 -12.75
N ALA A 653 55.57 12.15 -12.58
CA ALA A 653 55.97 10.73 -12.56
C ALA A 653 55.23 9.96 -11.45
N GLU A 654 55.04 10.57 -10.29
CA GLU A 654 54.35 10.02 -9.12
C GLU A 654 52.93 9.53 -9.43
N LEU A 655 52.15 10.28 -10.22
CA LEU A 655 50.78 9.88 -10.59
C LEU A 655 50.77 8.67 -11.53
N ARG A 656 51.77 8.57 -12.42
CA ARG A 656 51.90 7.45 -13.35
C ARG A 656 52.37 6.19 -12.62
N GLU A 657 53.35 6.34 -11.74
CA GLU A 657 53.86 5.26 -10.89
C GLU A 657 52.78 4.73 -9.95
N GLU A 658 51.96 5.60 -9.34
CA GLU A 658 50.82 5.20 -8.50
C GLU A 658 49.77 4.44 -9.31
N ALA A 659 49.40 4.93 -10.50
CA ALA A 659 48.44 4.27 -11.39
C ALA A 659 48.93 2.90 -11.88
N GLU A 660 50.22 2.78 -12.25
CA GLU A 660 50.84 1.51 -12.64
C GLU A 660 50.90 0.52 -11.48
N ALA A 661 51.25 0.98 -10.27
CA ALA A 661 51.25 0.15 -9.06
C ALA A 661 49.85 -0.41 -8.76
N ILE A 662 48.80 0.42 -8.85
CA ILE A 662 47.41 -0.01 -8.65
C ILE A 662 46.98 -1.00 -9.73
N ARG A 663 47.31 -0.74 -11.01
CA ARG A 663 47.03 -1.66 -12.12
C ARG A 663 47.70 -3.02 -11.90
N TYR A 664 48.93 -3.04 -11.41
CA TYR A 664 49.65 -4.26 -11.08
C TYR A 664 48.96 -5.04 -9.95
N ARG A 665 48.54 -4.36 -8.85
CA ARG A 665 47.77 -4.99 -7.76
C ARG A 665 46.45 -5.61 -8.24
N LEU A 666 45.77 -4.96 -9.18
CA LEU A 666 44.52 -5.45 -9.77
C LEU A 666 44.74 -6.60 -10.77
N GLN A 667 45.92 -6.70 -11.40
CA GLN A 667 46.27 -7.76 -12.36
C GLN A 667 46.85 -9.03 -11.71
N GLY A 668 47.58 -8.90 -10.59
CA GLY A 668 48.25 -10.01 -9.90
C GLY A 668 47.34 -11.00 -9.15
N LYS A 669 46.02 -10.98 -9.38
CA LYS A 669 45.02 -11.85 -8.72
C LYS A 669 44.04 -12.49 -9.72
N ARG A 670 44.55 -13.00 -10.84
CA ARG A 670 43.84 -13.97 -11.68
C ARG A 670 44.23 -15.39 -11.34
#